data_AF-A0A383WF69-F1
#
_entry.id   AF-A0A383WF69-F1
#
_cell.length_a   1.000
_cell.length_b   1.000
_cell.length_c   1.000
_cell.angle_alpha   90.00
_cell.angle_beta   90.00
_cell.angle_gamma   90.00
#
_symmetry.space_group_name_H-M   'P 1'
#
loop_
_entity.id
_entity.type
_entity.pdbx_description
1 polymer ?
#
loop_
_entity_poly.entity_id
_entity_poly.type
_entity_poly.pdbx_seq_one_letter_code
_entity_poly.pdbx_strand_id
1 'polypeptide(L)'
;MEKVSFGPSGATGYEAGPKGSPAVVVLQEWWGVNDIIKEHAHLIAEAGNFRVLIPDLYKGKVGVDAEEASHLMNNLDFKAAVGEMSEAVAYLHSSGSAKVGVCGFCMGGALSFAAAQHAGVDCAAPFYGIPDPAICDPAAIKVPVQAHFGKLDTMQGFSDPESIKKVVDSMKAAGASVELFMYDGSGHAFMNALTEKGRAKIKGSVASGSSSDSLCELETLKQLISTAKTAQKLYSKFSQTQVDAIFKAAASAASAERIKLAVAAVEDTGMGLMEDKVIKNHFASEYIYNKYKDTRTCDVIEENVLEGIKKIAAPVGVIAGIVPTTNPTSTVIFKCLLTLKTRNAIVLSPHLRAARCSIQAARIVREAAEAAGAPPGLIQWVERPSLALAAALMRDPHVNLILATGGPGMVKAAYESGHPSIGVGAGNTPAVIDASADIAMAVSSILISKTFDYGVICASEQNVIVEDEVYEDVKAEFVKRGAYLMSPQQCSQASATIIKEARLNADVVGKKPSHLAALFGFAVPAGTKVLIGEVQGIGPDEPMSYEKLCPVLVEGRLDADVVGKKLSHLAALFGFAVPAGTKVLIGEVARIGPDEPMSYEKLCPVLGERKWFGWVACCVAGVLNVCQRVGVYGLDEPMSYKKLCPVLGLYRAADWADALGKAKALVEFGGHGHTSCLYTSPLNVAHISEFECEMETVRILVNSPASQGAIGDLYNFHLDPSLTLGCGSWGSTSVSANVGPQHLLNVKTVATRQENMLWFRAPPKIYFKRGALDLALQELKGCKRAFVVTDPALFELGMVSGVLERLRGLGIATKTFTDVEPDPTLGMVTKALEQLRPFRPDLIIAVGGGSPMDAAKLMWLMYEQPGTKFEEVAARFMDIRKRINAIPPLGKVAQFVAIPTTSGTGSEVTPFAVVTDEATGIKYPLADYALTPSMAIVDANLVDAMPRSLTVYGGLDALVHGLESYVSVCATDFTKGQSLQAIKMCFQYLPRAYKHGAKDPVAREAMHNAATIAGMAFANAFLGVCHSMAHKLGGSHHVPHGLANALLISHVIRYNATDKPFKQTCFPQYAVPDSLERYAEVADALQLGGKTLEDKVIRLIEAVEGLKAQLDVPPTIRGVLNKAGSSEADAAYLATTLEMAYQAFDDQCTGANPRYPLVKDLRQMLEDAYLRPVLPVASLEFASPQQSCLKSRLRQEAASSQCDGLGCCPAAPKA
;
A
#
# COMPACT_ATOMS: atom_id res chain seq x y z
N MET A 1 40.56 11.56 -53.13
CA MET A 1 41.41 12.52 -52.39
C MET A 1 42.81 11.92 -52.22
N GLU A 2 43.85 12.73 -52.32
CA GLU A 2 45.24 12.32 -52.07
C GLU A 2 45.60 12.55 -50.60
N LYS A 3 46.31 11.61 -49.96
CA LYS A 3 46.82 11.82 -48.60
C LYS A 3 48.08 12.67 -48.67
N VAL A 4 48.13 13.73 -47.88
CA VAL A 4 49.24 14.70 -47.84
C VAL A 4 49.77 14.87 -46.42
N SER A 5 51.01 15.30 -46.31
CA SER A 5 51.61 15.75 -45.04
C SER A 5 52.06 17.19 -45.20
N PHE A 6 51.83 18.01 -44.19
CA PHE A 6 52.06 19.44 -44.24
C PHE A 6 52.49 20.00 -42.88
N GLY A 7 53.17 21.15 -42.93
CA GLY A 7 53.60 21.87 -41.75
C GLY A 7 54.79 21.25 -41.00
N PRO A 8 55.43 22.01 -40.09
CA PRO A 8 56.55 21.55 -39.28
C PRO A 8 56.18 20.48 -38.26
N SER A 9 54.89 20.35 -37.87
CA SER A 9 54.42 19.29 -36.96
C SER A 9 54.32 17.91 -37.64
N GLY A 10 54.44 17.86 -38.97
CA GLY A 10 54.17 16.64 -39.74
C GLY A 10 52.70 16.26 -39.77
N ALA A 11 51.79 17.24 -39.67
CA ALA A 11 50.35 17.03 -39.74
C ALA A 11 49.96 16.32 -41.04
N THR A 12 48.99 15.42 -40.96
CA THR A 12 48.51 14.65 -42.10
C THR A 12 47.08 15.04 -42.45
N GLY A 13 46.71 14.93 -43.72
CA GLY A 13 45.35 15.22 -44.17
C GLY A 13 45.05 14.67 -45.55
N TYR A 14 43.89 15.05 -46.06
CA TYR A 14 43.37 14.61 -47.37
C TYR A 14 43.07 15.81 -48.25
N GLU A 15 43.58 15.80 -49.48
CA GLU A 15 43.45 16.89 -50.44
C GLU A 15 42.62 16.48 -51.68
N ALA A 16 41.84 17.41 -52.23
CA ALA A 16 41.12 17.27 -53.51
C ALA A 16 40.99 18.61 -54.25
N GLY A 17 40.73 18.55 -55.56
CA GLY A 17 40.52 19.73 -56.41
C GLY A 17 41.80 20.25 -57.09
N PRO A 18 41.67 21.25 -57.97
CA PRO A 18 42.79 21.76 -58.78
C PRO A 18 43.76 22.64 -57.96
N LYS A 19 45.07 22.40 -58.15
CA LYS A 19 46.13 23.23 -57.54
C LYS A 19 46.15 24.63 -58.19
N GLY A 20 46.40 25.67 -57.39
CA GLY A 20 46.38 27.07 -57.84
C GLY A 20 45.03 27.78 -57.73
N SER A 21 43.94 27.06 -57.46
CA SER A 21 42.64 27.64 -57.11
C SER A 21 42.63 28.20 -55.68
N PRO A 22 41.70 29.12 -55.34
CA PRO A 22 41.36 29.41 -53.95
C PRO A 22 41.05 28.12 -53.19
N ALA A 23 41.41 28.06 -51.92
CA ALA A 23 41.29 26.85 -51.13
C ALA A 23 40.27 26.94 -50.00
N VAL A 24 39.74 25.80 -49.58
CA VAL A 24 38.88 25.63 -48.41
C VAL A 24 39.45 24.54 -47.52
N VAL A 25 39.71 24.88 -46.26
CA VAL A 25 40.00 23.89 -45.22
C VAL A 25 38.67 23.34 -44.70
N VAL A 26 38.46 22.03 -44.78
CA VAL A 26 37.23 21.35 -44.31
C VAL A 26 37.53 20.60 -43.02
N LEU A 27 36.92 21.01 -41.91
CA LEU A 27 37.17 20.44 -40.60
C LEU A 27 36.19 19.31 -40.27
N GLN A 28 36.74 18.22 -39.74
CA GLN A 28 35.99 17.03 -39.34
C GLN A 28 34.98 17.31 -38.23
N GLU A 29 33.90 16.54 -38.20
CA GLU A 29 33.02 16.42 -37.04
C GLU A 29 33.68 15.57 -35.93
N TRP A 30 33.05 15.47 -34.76
CA TRP A 30 33.55 14.69 -33.61
C TRP A 30 33.80 13.18 -33.89
N TRP A 31 33.31 12.66 -35.04
CA TRP A 31 33.55 11.30 -35.48
C TRP A 31 34.93 11.11 -36.14
N GLY A 32 35.65 12.16 -36.52
CA GLY A 32 36.87 12.07 -37.34
C GLY A 32 36.64 12.23 -38.84
N VAL A 33 37.69 12.04 -39.66
CA VAL A 33 37.61 12.14 -41.13
C VAL A 33 36.91 10.93 -41.76
N ASN A 34 35.59 10.85 -41.56
CA ASN A 34 34.75 9.81 -42.12
C ASN A 34 34.34 10.10 -43.58
N ASP A 35 33.60 9.17 -44.19
CA ASP A 35 33.16 9.28 -45.58
C ASP A 35 32.30 10.51 -45.86
N ILE A 36 31.50 10.98 -44.88
CA ILE A 36 30.63 12.16 -45.04
C ILE A 36 31.49 13.42 -45.19
N ILE A 37 32.54 13.57 -44.37
CA ILE A 37 33.45 14.72 -44.45
C ILE A 37 34.23 14.72 -45.77
N LYS A 38 34.69 13.54 -46.23
CA LYS A 38 35.35 13.39 -47.54
C LYS A 38 34.42 13.75 -48.70
N GLU A 39 33.15 13.37 -48.61
CA GLU A 39 32.16 13.66 -49.64
C GLU A 39 31.77 15.15 -49.68
N HIS A 40 31.64 15.82 -48.53
CA HIS A 40 31.48 17.29 -48.48
C HIS A 40 32.67 18.00 -49.12
N ALA A 41 33.89 17.56 -48.81
CA ALA A 41 35.09 18.12 -49.41
C ALA A 41 35.14 17.92 -50.94
N HIS A 42 34.67 16.77 -51.43
CA HIS A 42 34.50 16.52 -52.86
C HIS A 42 33.48 17.47 -53.49
N LEU A 43 32.31 17.64 -52.89
CA LEU A 43 31.26 18.54 -53.38
C LEU A 43 31.73 20.00 -53.42
N ILE A 44 32.49 20.46 -52.41
CA ILE A 44 33.07 21.80 -52.39
C ILE A 44 34.11 21.97 -53.50
N ALA A 45 34.96 20.96 -53.73
CA ALA A 45 35.96 20.98 -54.79
C ALA A 45 35.30 21.04 -56.19
N GLU A 46 34.22 20.26 -56.39
CA GLU A 46 33.49 20.19 -57.66
C GLU A 46 32.63 21.44 -57.94
N ALA A 47 31.88 21.92 -56.95
CA ALA A 47 30.88 22.97 -57.15
C ALA A 47 31.49 24.37 -57.35
N GLY A 48 32.64 24.65 -56.74
CA GLY A 48 33.25 25.98 -56.75
C GLY A 48 34.62 26.07 -57.42
N ASN A 49 35.11 24.97 -58.02
CA ASN A 49 36.48 24.85 -58.52
C ASN A 49 37.54 25.17 -57.44
N PHE A 50 37.22 24.89 -56.18
CA PHE A 50 38.09 25.12 -55.02
C PHE A 50 39.10 23.97 -54.86
N ARG A 51 40.28 24.31 -54.33
CA ARG A 51 41.16 23.31 -53.72
C ARG A 51 40.69 23.02 -52.31
N VAL A 52 40.64 21.77 -51.88
CA VAL A 52 40.13 21.42 -50.55
C VAL A 52 41.15 20.60 -49.79
N LEU A 53 41.37 20.94 -48.51
CA LEU A 53 42.23 20.20 -47.60
C LEU A 53 41.48 19.87 -46.30
N ILE A 54 41.45 18.59 -45.94
CA ILE A 54 40.93 18.10 -44.66
C ILE A 54 42.11 17.76 -43.75
N PRO A 55 42.41 18.53 -42.70
CA PRO A 55 43.36 18.11 -41.67
C PRO A 55 42.79 16.93 -40.86
N ASP A 56 43.58 15.88 -40.67
CA ASP A 56 43.19 14.70 -39.89
C ASP A 56 43.60 14.88 -38.42
N LEU A 57 42.71 15.54 -37.67
CA LEU A 57 42.97 15.92 -36.28
C LEU A 57 43.02 14.71 -35.33
N TYR A 58 42.54 13.53 -35.76
CA TYR A 58 42.58 12.28 -34.97
C TYR A 58 43.65 11.30 -35.45
N LYS A 59 44.55 11.73 -36.35
CA LYS A 59 45.69 10.94 -36.83
C LYS A 59 45.27 9.57 -37.38
N GLY A 60 44.16 9.54 -38.12
CA GLY A 60 43.64 8.36 -38.81
C GLY A 60 42.58 7.57 -38.04
N LYS A 61 42.23 7.98 -36.81
CA LYS A 61 41.13 7.37 -36.05
C LYS A 61 39.78 7.97 -36.45
N VAL A 62 38.77 7.12 -36.50
CA VAL A 62 37.38 7.49 -36.78
C VAL A 62 36.52 6.75 -35.75
N GLY A 63 35.70 7.49 -35.00
CA GLY A 63 34.80 6.89 -34.01
C GLY A 63 33.74 6.01 -34.69
N VAL A 64 33.60 4.76 -34.24
CA VAL A 64 32.59 3.83 -34.77
C VAL A 64 31.24 3.94 -34.06
N ASP A 65 31.23 4.47 -32.83
CA ASP A 65 30.04 4.76 -32.03
C ASP A 65 30.19 6.04 -31.18
N ALA A 66 29.10 6.45 -30.52
CA ALA A 66 29.04 7.74 -29.83
C ALA A 66 29.97 7.81 -28.61
N GLU A 67 30.33 6.68 -28.01
CA GLU A 67 31.23 6.62 -26.86
C GLU A 67 32.67 6.81 -27.32
N GLU A 68 33.08 6.13 -28.41
CA GLU A 68 34.39 6.34 -29.01
C GLU A 68 34.55 7.76 -29.58
N ALA A 69 33.52 8.31 -30.23
CA ALA A 69 33.52 9.70 -30.71
C ALA A 69 33.64 10.70 -29.56
N SER A 70 32.94 10.45 -28.44
CA SER A 70 33.08 11.25 -27.21
C SER A 70 34.50 11.17 -26.64
N HIS A 71 35.09 9.98 -26.59
CA HIS A 71 36.47 9.79 -26.14
C HIS A 71 37.50 10.49 -27.04
N LEU A 72 37.33 10.43 -28.36
CA LEU A 72 38.21 11.11 -29.31
C LEU A 72 38.11 12.64 -29.16
N MET A 73 36.90 13.17 -29.02
CA MET A 73 36.67 14.60 -28.81
C MET A 73 37.20 15.11 -27.48
N ASN A 74 36.94 14.40 -26.38
CA ASN A 74 37.38 14.80 -25.04
C ASN A 74 38.90 14.77 -24.87
N ASN A 75 39.61 13.96 -25.67
CA ASN A 75 41.06 13.89 -25.69
C ASN A 75 41.71 14.79 -26.77
N LEU A 76 40.92 15.54 -27.54
CA LEU A 76 41.46 16.48 -28.53
C LEU A 76 41.96 17.74 -27.82
N ASP A 77 43.25 18.04 -27.96
CA ASP A 77 43.77 19.35 -27.59
C ASP A 77 43.36 20.38 -28.66
N PHE A 78 42.32 21.15 -28.35
CA PHE A 78 41.78 22.16 -29.25
C PHE A 78 42.78 23.26 -29.61
N LYS A 79 43.75 23.60 -28.74
CA LYS A 79 44.79 24.59 -29.07
C LYS A 79 45.78 24.02 -30.07
N ALA A 80 46.20 22.76 -29.87
CA ALA A 80 47.05 22.07 -30.83
C ALA A 80 46.33 21.92 -32.19
N ALA A 81 45.04 21.58 -32.19
CA ALA A 81 44.23 21.49 -33.41
C ALA A 81 44.19 22.83 -34.19
N VAL A 82 44.02 23.96 -33.50
CA VAL A 82 44.11 25.31 -34.11
C VAL A 82 45.51 25.57 -34.70
N GLY A 83 46.57 25.11 -34.04
CA GLY A 83 47.93 25.13 -34.60
C GLY A 83 48.05 24.35 -35.91
N GLU A 84 47.50 23.14 -35.98
CA GLU A 84 47.49 22.31 -37.20
C GLU A 84 46.66 22.96 -38.33
N MET A 85 45.60 23.69 -38.00
CA MET A 85 44.85 24.49 -38.98
C MET A 85 45.68 25.64 -39.56
N SER A 86 46.44 26.35 -38.72
CA SER A 86 47.37 27.39 -39.21
C SER A 86 48.42 26.81 -40.15
N GLU A 87 48.93 25.62 -39.86
CA GLU A 87 49.87 24.90 -40.73
C GLU A 87 49.21 24.48 -42.06
N ALA A 88 47.95 24.04 -42.02
CA ALA A 88 47.17 23.72 -43.23
C ALA A 88 46.98 24.96 -44.13
N VAL A 89 46.64 26.11 -43.55
CA VAL A 89 46.47 27.38 -44.27
C VAL A 89 47.80 27.85 -44.89
N ALA A 90 48.90 27.81 -44.11
CA ALA A 90 50.23 28.16 -44.61
C ALA A 90 50.68 27.24 -45.75
N TYR A 91 50.40 25.94 -45.64
CA TYR A 91 50.66 24.97 -46.70
C TYR A 91 49.90 25.31 -47.98
N LEU A 92 48.60 25.60 -47.89
CA LEU A 92 47.78 25.97 -49.05
C LEU A 92 48.28 27.25 -49.74
N HIS A 93 48.64 28.28 -48.98
CA HIS A 93 49.24 29.49 -49.53
C HIS A 93 50.58 29.23 -50.21
N SER A 94 51.49 28.52 -49.53
CA SER A 94 52.83 28.19 -50.08
C SER A 94 52.78 27.32 -51.34
N SER A 95 51.69 26.57 -51.53
CA SER A 95 51.47 25.68 -52.67
C SER A 95 50.48 26.25 -53.70
N GLY A 96 50.25 27.57 -53.68
CA GLY A 96 49.66 28.31 -54.80
C GLY A 96 48.23 28.83 -54.62
N SER A 97 47.60 28.67 -53.45
CA SER A 97 46.25 29.20 -53.21
C SER A 97 46.31 30.64 -52.67
N ALA A 98 45.82 31.60 -53.45
CA ALA A 98 45.87 33.03 -53.07
C ALA A 98 44.92 33.41 -51.92
N LYS A 99 43.82 32.67 -51.76
CA LYS A 99 42.83 32.84 -50.71
C LYS A 99 42.47 31.50 -50.09
N VAL A 100 42.32 31.45 -48.77
CA VAL A 100 42.01 30.23 -48.02
C VAL A 100 40.85 30.48 -47.06
N GLY A 101 39.69 29.86 -47.32
CA GLY A 101 38.56 29.83 -46.40
C GLY A 101 38.57 28.58 -45.51
N VAL A 102 37.74 28.57 -44.47
CA VAL A 102 37.50 27.38 -43.63
C VAL A 102 36.02 27.09 -43.46
N CYS A 103 35.64 25.81 -43.49
CA CYS A 103 34.32 25.37 -43.07
C CYS A 103 34.42 24.08 -42.24
N GLY A 104 33.42 23.83 -41.42
CA GLY A 104 33.41 22.66 -40.56
C GLY A 104 32.07 22.44 -39.90
N PHE A 105 31.87 21.22 -39.41
CA PHE A 105 30.56 20.73 -38.95
C PHE A 105 30.63 20.27 -37.48
N CYS A 106 29.64 20.64 -36.66
CA CYS A 106 29.59 20.28 -35.23
C CYS A 106 30.85 20.79 -34.49
N MET A 107 31.68 19.90 -33.95
CA MET A 107 33.01 20.24 -33.39
C MET A 107 33.86 21.04 -34.41
N GLY A 108 33.84 20.65 -35.68
CA GLY A 108 34.52 21.37 -36.76
C GLY A 108 33.92 22.76 -37.02
N GLY A 109 32.64 22.97 -36.72
CA GLY A 109 31.98 24.28 -36.79
C GLY A 109 32.50 25.23 -35.71
N ALA A 110 32.60 24.74 -34.48
CA ALA A 110 33.27 25.45 -33.39
C ALA A 110 34.73 25.78 -33.72
N LEU A 111 35.48 24.80 -34.25
CA LEU A 111 36.86 25.01 -34.69
C LEU A 111 36.99 25.97 -35.88
N SER A 112 35.96 26.11 -36.72
CA SER A 112 35.96 27.09 -37.83
C SER A 112 35.92 28.53 -37.32
N PHE A 113 35.18 28.80 -36.23
CA PHE A 113 35.26 30.09 -35.55
C PHE A 113 36.65 30.33 -34.97
N ALA A 114 37.24 29.33 -34.31
CA ALA A 114 38.60 29.44 -33.77
C ALA A 114 39.65 29.67 -34.87
N ALA A 115 39.52 28.99 -36.01
CA ALA A 115 40.37 29.18 -37.18
C ALA A 115 40.23 30.60 -37.78
N ALA A 116 39.01 31.15 -37.81
CA ALA A 116 38.76 32.52 -38.25
C ALA A 116 39.48 33.56 -37.39
N GLN A 117 39.66 33.27 -36.09
CA GLN A 117 40.39 34.15 -35.18
C GLN A 117 41.91 33.93 -35.23
N HIS A 118 42.35 32.68 -35.36
CA HIS A 118 43.73 32.30 -35.02
C HIS A 118 44.55 31.68 -36.17
N ALA A 119 43.92 31.14 -37.21
CA ALA A 119 44.59 30.34 -38.24
C ALA A 119 44.92 31.08 -39.55
N GLY A 120 44.67 32.39 -39.61
CA GLY A 120 45.04 33.21 -40.77
C GLY A 120 44.22 32.95 -42.03
N VAL A 121 43.01 32.40 -41.90
CA VAL A 121 42.06 32.21 -43.01
C VAL A 121 41.48 33.55 -43.47
N ASP A 122 41.02 33.62 -44.71
CA ASP A 122 40.41 34.82 -45.30
C ASP A 122 38.91 34.95 -45.03
N CYS A 123 38.22 33.84 -44.73
CA CYS A 123 36.81 33.79 -44.34
C CYS A 123 36.47 32.45 -43.67
N ALA A 124 35.33 32.38 -42.96
CA ALA A 124 34.86 31.15 -42.33
C ALA A 124 33.35 30.90 -42.51
N ALA A 125 32.99 29.62 -42.68
CA ALA A 125 31.60 29.15 -42.76
C ALA A 125 31.33 28.03 -41.73
N PRO A 126 31.07 28.37 -40.45
CA PRO A 126 30.80 27.38 -39.40
C PRO A 126 29.37 26.82 -39.49
N PHE A 127 29.24 25.49 -39.39
CA PHE A 127 27.96 24.78 -39.33
C PHE A 127 27.69 24.17 -37.94
N TYR A 128 26.58 24.57 -37.32
CA TYR A 128 26.02 24.03 -36.06
C TYR A 128 27.06 23.69 -34.97
N GLY A 129 27.92 24.64 -34.62
CA GLY A 129 28.83 24.53 -33.48
C GLY A 129 29.36 25.88 -33.03
N ILE A 130 29.25 26.17 -31.75
CA ILE A 130 29.74 27.39 -31.09
C ILE A 130 31.02 27.01 -30.33
N PRO A 131 32.12 27.78 -30.46
CA PRO A 131 33.35 27.49 -29.74
C PRO A 131 33.23 27.77 -28.25
N ASP A 132 34.00 27.04 -27.46
CA ASP A 132 34.23 27.38 -26.05
C ASP A 132 34.99 28.72 -25.96
N PRO A 133 34.55 29.66 -25.10
CA PRO A 133 35.24 30.94 -24.88
C PRO A 133 36.73 30.82 -24.52
N ALA A 134 37.18 29.68 -23.98
CA ALA A 134 38.58 29.42 -23.66
C ALA A 134 39.46 29.20 -24.91
N ILE A 135 38.87 28.91 -26.07
CA ILE A 135 39.56 28.56 -27.32
C ILE A 135 39.38 29.64 -28.39
N CYS A 136 38.22 30.31 -28.41
CA CYS A 136 37.93 31.38 -29.34
C CYS A 136 37.01 32.41 -28.69
N ASP A 137 37.32 33.70 -28.87
CA ASP A 137 36.40 34.79 -28.64
C ASP A 137 35.85 35.25 -30.00
N PRO A 138 34.62 34.85 -30.37
CA PRO A 138 34.06 35.19 -31.67
C PRO A 138 34.03 36.70 -31.95
N ALA A 139 33.88 37.54 -30.91
CA ALA A 139 33.85 38.98 -31.06
C ALA A 139 35.19 39.58 -31.54
N ALA A 140 36.29 38.85 -31.39
CA ALA A 140 37.61 39.26 -31.86
C ALA A 140 37.92 38.84 -33.32
N ILE A 141 37.01 38.13 -33.99
CA ILE A 141 37.18 37.69 -35.38
C ILE A 141 37.08 38.90 -36.33
N LYS A 142 38.08 39.05 -37.21
CA LYS A 142 38.18 40.19 -38.15
C LYS A 142 37.87 39.84 -39.60
N VAL A 143 37.70 38.55 -39.91
CA VAL A 143 37.44 38.07 -41.26
C VAL A 143 35.94 37.80 -41.45
N PRO A 144 35.41 37.82 -42.69
CA PRO A 144 34.00 37.54 -42.93
C PRO A 144 33.60 36.14 -42.46
N VAL A 145 32.47 36.05 -41.73
CA VAL A 145 31.90 34.80 -41.21
C VAL A 145 30.47 34.60 -41.71
N GLN A 146 30.16 33.42 -42.23
CA GLN A 146 28.79 33.01 -42.60
C GLN A 146 28.38 31.78 -41.78
N ALA A 147 27.59 31.99 -40.72
CA ALA A 147 27.20 30.97 -39.78
C ALA A 147 25.90 30.26 -40.21
N HIS A 148 25.85 28.93 -40.14
CA HIS A 148 24.72 28.10 -40.61
C HIS A 148 24.18 27.19 -39.49
N PHE A 149 22.93 27.42 -39.06
CA PHE A 149 22.33 26.75 -37.89
C PHE A 149 20.88 26.35 -38.15
N GLY A 150 20.40 25.28 -37.50
CA GLY A 150 19.03 24.77 -37.64
C GLY A 150 18.09 25.38 -36.60
N LYS A 151 16.84 25.73 -36.98
CA LYS A 151 15.86 26.30 -36.03
C LYS A 151 15.31 25.29 -35.01
N LEU A 152 15.47 23.98 -35.26
CA LEU A 152 15.03 22.91 -34.36
C LEU A 152 16.19 22.30 -33.56
N ASP A 153 17.39 22.88 -33.62
CA ASP A 153 18.51 22.41 -32.81
C ASP A 153 18.30 22.75 -31.33
N THR A 154 18.52 21.77 -30.45
CA THR A 154 18.20 21.84 -29.01
C THR A 154 19.44 21.75 -28.11
N MET A 155 20.65 21.69 -28.68
CA MET A 155 21.89 21.63 -27.89
C MET A 155 22.23 23.00 -27.29
N GLN A 156 21.66 23.26 -26.10
CA GLN A 156 21.83 24.51 -25.37
C GLN A 156 23.31 24.87 -25.15
N GLY A 157 23.67 26.09 -25.53
CA GLY A 157 25.02 26.63 -25.39
C GLY A 157 26.00 26.23 -26.49
N PHE A 158 25.63 25.29 -27.38
CA PHE A 158 26.52 24.78 -28.42
C PHE A 158 25.99 24.99 -29.84
N SER A 159 24.72 24.73 -30.12
CA SER A 159 24.16 24.92 -31.46
C SER A 159 22.69 25.30 -31.51
N ASP A 160 22.07 25.57 -30.36
CA ASP A 160 20.71 26.07 -30.31
C ASP A 160 20.57 27.51 -30.89
N PRO A 161 19.38 27.87 -31.42
CA PRO A 161 19.13 29.18 -32.02
C PRO A 161 19.40 30.39 -31.11
N GLU A 162 19.19 30.25 -29.80
CA GLU A 162 19.33 31.38 -28.88
C GLU A 162 20.81 31.68 -28.63
N SER A 163 21.63 30.65 -28.42
CA SER A 163 23.06 30.79 -28.16
C SER A 163 23.80 31.34 -29.38
N ILE A 164 23.54 30.83 -30.59
CA ILE A 164 24.22 31.37 -31.78
C ILE A 164 23.79 32.81 -32.08
N LYS A 165 22.53 33.16 -31.82
CA LYS A 165 22.07 34.54 -31.99
C LYS A 165 22.85 35.49 -31.07
N LYS A 166 23.08 35.11 -29.81
CA LYS A 166 23.91 35.88 -28.87
C LYS A 166 25.34 36.07 -29.38
N VAL A 167 25.96 35.03 -29.93
CA VAL A 167 27.32 35.08 -30.51
C VAL A 167 27.37 35.99 -31.73
N VAL A 168 26.41 35.86 -32.66
CA VAL A 168 26.38 36.71 -33.87
C VAL A 168 26.10 38.17 -33.52
N ASP A 169 25.23 38.43 -32.54
CA ASP A 169 24.94 39.78 -32.08
C ASP A 169 26.17 40.41 -31.40
N SER A 170 26.96 39.66 -30.63
CA SER A 170 28.21 40.16 -30.04
C SER A 170 29.28 40.46 -31.11
N MET A 171 29.40 39.59 -32.11
CA MET A 171 30.28 39.80 -33.28
C MET A 171 29.91 41.07 -34.05
N LYS A 172 28.62 41.29 -34.32
CA LYS A 172 28.13 42.51 -34.98
C LYS A 172 28.40 43.76 -34.13
N ALA A 173 28.20 43.67 -32.82
CA ALA A 173 28.49 44.77 -31.90
C ALA A 173 29.99 45.12 -31.86
N ALA A 174 30.86 44.13 -32.02
CA ALA A 174 32.32 44.31 -32.14
C ALA A 174 32.79 44.76 -33.54
N GLY A 175 31.88 44.91 -34.50
CA GLY A 175 32.18 45.37 -35.87
C GLY A 175 32.63 44.26 -36.82
N ALA A 176 32.46 42.98 -36.47
CA ALA A 176 32.80 41.86 -37.35
C ALA A 176 31.77 41.72 -38.50
N SER A 177 32.25 41.35 -39.69
CA SER A 177 31.39 41.04 -40.84
C SER A 177 30.83 39.62 -40.69
N VAL A 178 29.59 39.50 -40.16
CA VAL A 178 28.96 38.20 -39.92
C VAL A 178 27.51 38.12 -40.42
N GLU A 179 27.19 37.02 -41.10
CA GLU A 179 25.84 36.64 -41.52
C GLU A 179 25.41 35.35 -40.80
N LEU A 180 24.13 35.27 -40.43
CA LEU A 180 23.55 34.08 -39.80
C LEU A 180 22.40 33.55 -40.64
N PHE A 181 22.53 32.30 -41.08
CA PHE A 181 21.50 31.55 -41.78
C PHE A 181 20.86 30.53 -40.85
N MET A 182 19.55 30.68 -40.67
CA MET A 182 18.72 29.80 -39.83
C MET A 182 17.79 28.97 -40.70
N TYR A 183 18.00 27.66 -40.74
CA TYR A 183 17.25 26.73 -41.60
C TYR A 183 16.01 26.17 -40.88
N ASP A 184 14.83 26.39 -41.47
CA ASP A 184 13.56 25.83 -41.00
C ASP A 184 13.56 24.29 -41.10
N GLY A 185 12.92 23.62 -40.13
CA GLY A 185 12.80 22.15 -40.12
C GLY A 185 14.10 21.37 -39.89
N SER A 186 15.23 22.06 -39.67
CA SER A 186 16.56 21.45 -39.52
C SER A 186 17.00 21.45 -38.05
N GLY A 187 17.46 20.29 -37.56
CA GLY A 187 18.09 20.11 -36.24
C GLY A 187 19.61 19.98 -36.33
N HIS A 188 20.27 19.50 -35.27
CA HIS A 188 21.73 19.29 -35.27
C HIS A 188 22.17 18.34 -36.40
N ALA A 189 23.37 18.55 -36.95
CA ALA A 189 23.94 17.70 -38.01
C ALA A 189 23.17 17.66 -39.35
N PHE A 190 22.37 18.68 -39.68
CA PHE A 190 21.52 18.67 -40.89
C PHE A 190 22.29 18.59 -42.23
N MET A 191 23.56 19.00 -42.28
CA MET A 191 24.38 18.89 -43.50
C MET A 191 24.80 17.44 -43.80
N ASN A 192 24.72 16.55 -42.80
CA ASN A 192 24.92 15.12 -43.05
C ASN A 192 23.83 14.58 -44.00
N ALA A 193 22.72 15.29 -44.29
CA ALA A 193 21.64 14.86 -45.18
C ALA A 193 21.91 15.08 -46.68
N LEU A 194 23.02 15.76 -47.03
CA LEU A 194 23.30 16.11 -48.42
C LEU A 194 23.86 14.92 -49.23
N THR A 195 24.48 13.96 -48.57
CA THR A 195 25.09 12.78 -49.19
C THR A 195 24.21 11.53 -49.07
N GLU A 196 24.33 10.53 -49.93
CA GLU A 196 23.48 9.32 -49.85
C GLU A 196 23.82 8.47 -48.61
N LYS A 197 25.12 8.33 -48.30
CA LYS A 197 25.62 7.71 -47.05
C LYS A 197 25.23 8.52 -45.83
N GLY A 198 25.27 9.85 -45.91
CA GLY A 198 24.86 10.72 -44.81
C GLY A 198 23.34 10.77 -44.64
N ARG A 199 22.52 10.65 -45.70
CA ARG A 199 21.08 10.37 -45.61
C ARG A 199 20.82 9.03 -44.94
N ALA A 200 21.64 8.01 -45.21
CA ALA A 200 21.56 6.71 -44.52
C ALA A 200 22.03 6.77 -43.06
N LYS A 201 23.05 7.58 -42.75
CA LYS A 201 23.59 7.77 -41.39
C LYS A 201 22.70 8.69 -40.55
N ILE A 202 22.08 9.72 -41.13
CA ILE A 202 20.97 10.46 -40.53
C ILE A 202 19.77 9.52 -40.39
N LYS A 203 19.41 8.68 -41.36
CA LYS A 203 18.41 7.61 -41.14
C LYS A 203 18.78 6.62 -40.01
N GLY A 204 20.07 6.53 -39.63
CA GLY A 204 20.58 5.69 -38.54
C GLY A 204 20.81 6.40 -37.20
N SER A 205 21.13 7.70 -37.19
CA SER A 205 21.27 8.57 -36.01
C SER A 205 19.96 9.31 -35.69
N VAL A 206 19.04 9.32 -36.65
CA VAL A 206 17.60 9.50 -36.51
C VAL A 206 16.98 8.10 -36.48
N ALA A 207 17.23 7.34 -35.42
CA ALA A 207 16.20 6.43 -34.94
C ALA A 207 15.07 7.26 -34.26
N SER A 208 14.55 8.28 -34.96
CA SER A 208 13.41 9.12 -34.54
C SER A 208 12.99 10.11 -35.63
N GLY A 209 12.58 9.58 -36.79
CA GLY A 209 11.74 10.30 -37.76
C GLY A 209 12.37 10.89 -39.03
N SER A 210 12.20 10.17 -40.15
CA SER A 210 11.52 10.84 -41.26
C SER A 210 10.18 11.32 -40.72
N SER A 211 9.86 12.61 -40.83
CA SER A 211 8.52 13.06 -40.45
C SER A 211 7.48 12.29 -41.26
N SER A 212 7.73 11.85 -42.49
CA SER A 212 6.75 11.03 -43.21
C SER A 212 6.63 9.58 -42.73
N ASP A 213 7.71 8.80 -42.52
CA ASP A 213 7.57 7.37 -42.15
C ASP A 213 7.39 7.16 -40.65
N SER A 214 7.97 7.98 -39.77
CA SER A 214 7.70 7.87 -38.33
C SER A 214 6.35 8.44 -37.92
N LEU A 215 5.86 9.51 -38.58
CA LEU A 215 4.46 9.90 -38.43
C LEU A 215 3.57 8.80 -39.00
N CYS A 216 3.88 8.21 -40.16
CA CYS A 216 3.13 7.09 -40.71
C CYS A 216 3.12 5.86 -39.77
N GLU A 217 4.23 5.49 -39.14
CA GLU A 217 4.31 4.36 -38.20
C GLU A 217 3.60 4.65 -36.87
N LEU A 218 3.70 5.88 -36.34
CA LEU A 218 2.94 6.31 -35.15
C LEU A 218 1.44 6.46 -35.44
N GLU A 219 1.06 6.93 -36.63
CA GLU A 219 -0.32 6.97 -37.11
C GLU A 219 -0.87 5.56 -37.29
N THR A 220 -0.07 4.66 -37.86
CA THR A 220 -0.40 3.23 -37.96
C THR A 220 -0.61 2.63 -36.57
N LEU A 221 0.27 2.91 -35.61
CA LEU A 221 0.10 2.45 -34.22
C LEU A 221 -1.19 2.99 -33.59
N LYS A 222 -1.49 4.28 -33.75
CA LYS A 222 -2.76 4.88 -33.29
C LYS A 222 -3.96 4.19 -33.94
N GLN A 223 -3.88 3.85 -35.22
CA GLN A 223 -4.94 3.13 -35.92
C GLN A 223 -5.14 1.71 -35.39
N LEU A 224 -4.05 0.99 -35.07
CA LEU A 224 -4.12 -0.33 -34.44
C LEU A 224 -4.81 -0.26 -33.07
N ILE A 225 -4.44 0.71 -32.23
CA ILE A 225 -5.02 0.92 -30.91
C ILE A 225 -6.51 1.30 -31.02
N SER A 226 -6.85 2.20 -31.94
CA SER A 226 -8.24 2.59 -32.22
C SER A 226 -9.11 1.42 -32.69
N THR A 227 -8.55 0.55 -33.54
CA THR A 227 -9.21 -0.67 -34.01
C THR A 227 -9.43 -1.64 -32.85
N ALA A 228 -8.39 -1.89 -32.03
CA ALA A 228 -8.48 -2.74 -30.84
C ALA A 228 -9.53 -2.23 -29.85
N LYS A 229 -9.58 -0.92 -29.58
CA LYS A 229 -10.58 -0.28 -28.72
C LYS A 229 -12.01 -0.50 -29.23
N THR A 230 -12.22 -0.35 -30.54
CA THR A 230 -13.53 -0.56 -31.17
C THR A 230 -13.98 -2.01 -31.06
N ALA A 231 -13.08 -2.94 -31.38
CA ALA A 231 -13.33 -4.38 -31.27
C ALA A 231 -13.60 -4.80 -29.81
N GLN A 232 -12.83 -4.28 -28.86
CA GLN A 232 -13.00 -4.54 -27.43
C GLN A 232 -14.38 -4.11 -26.93
N LYS A 233 -14.86 -2.93 -27.37
CA LYS A 233 -16.19 -2.43 -26.98
C LYS A 233 -17.31 -3.35 -27.44
N LEU A 234 -17.17 -3.97 -28.62
CA LEU A 234 -18.12 -5.00 -29.09
C LEU A 234 -17.98 -6.29 -28.26
N TYR A 235 -16.75 -6.74 -28.05
CA TYR A 235 -16.47 -8.00 -27.36
C TYR A 235 -16.84 -7.99 -25.88
N SER A 236 -16.81 -6.82 -25.23
CA SER A 236 -17.24 -6.63 -23.83
C SER A 236 -18.69 -7.06 -23.56
N LYS A 237 -19.52 -7.17 -24.61
CA LYS A 237 -20.93 -7.56 -24.53
C LYS A 237 -21.18 -9.05 -24.74
N PHE A 238 -20.14 -9.83 -25.01
CA PHE A 238 -20.29 -11.26 -25.29
C PHE A 238 -20.58 -12.02 -24.00
N SER A 239 -21.44 -13.03 -24.11
CA SER A 239 -21.74 -13.98 -23.03
C SER A 239 -20.57 -14.92 -22.75
N GLN A 240 -20.56 -15.52 -21.55
CA GLN A 240 -19.56 -16.52 -21.16
C GLN A 240 -19.42 -17.64 -22.20
N THR A 241 -20.54 -18.17 -22.70
CA THR A 241 -20.55 -19.25 -23.71
C THR A 241 -19.87 -18.84 -25.02
N GLN A 242 -20.10 -17.60 -25.49
CA GLN A 242 -19.46 -17.10 -26.72
C GLN A 242 -17.96 -16.92 -26.51
N VAL A 243 -17.57 -16.34 -25.37
CA VAL A 243 -16.16 -16.16 -24.99
C VAL A 243 -15.43 -17.51 -24.89
N ASP A 244 -16.07 -18.51 -24.29
CA ASP A 244 -15.47 -19.83 -24.10
C ASP A 244 -15.32 -20.60 -25.43
N ALA A 245 -16.26 -20.43 -26.35
CA ALA A 245 -16.15 -20.98 -27.71
C ALA A 245 -14.96 -20.38 -28.47
N ILE A 246 -14.79 -19.06 -28.41
CA ILE A 246 -13.65 -18.34 -28.99
C ILE A 246 -12.33 -18.78 -28.34
N PHE A 247 -12.29 -18.84 -27.01
CA PHE A 247 -11.12 -19.26 -26.24
C PHE A 247 -10.68 -20.68 -26.60
N LYS A 248 -11.62 -21.62 -26.72
CA LYS A 248 -11.35 -23.01 -27.14
C LYS A 248 -10.80 -23.08 -28.57
N ALA A 249 -11.42 -22.37 -29.51
CA ALA A 249 -10.99 -22.38 -30.91
C ALA A 249 -9.56 -21.83 -31.06
N ALA A 250 -9.29 -20.70 -30.41
CA ALA A 250 -7.98 -20.07 -30.37
C ALA A 250 -6.90 -21.00 -29.78
N ALA A 251 -7.18 -21.63 -28.63
CA ALA A 251 -6.24 -22.55 -27.98
C ALA A 251 -5.98 -23.80 -28.84
N SER A 252 -7.01 -24.35 -29.47
CA SER A 252 -6.91 -25.52 -30.34
C SER A 252 -6.04 -25.24 -31.56
N ALA A 253 -6.22 -24.08 -32.21
CA ALA A 253 -5.42 -23.67 -33.36
C ALA A 253 -3.94 -23.46 -32.99
N ALA A 254 -3.68 -22.79 -31.87
CA ALA A 254 -2.32 -22.61 -31.37
C ALA A 254 -1.62 -23.94 -31.05
N SER A 255 -2.34 -24.89 -30.42
CA SER A 255 -1.81 -26.23 -30.13
C SER A 255 -1.55 -27.04 -31.41
N ALA A 256 -2.40 -26.92 -32.43
CA ALA A 256 -2.21 -27.59 -33.73
C ALA A 256 -0.95 -27.10 -34.47
N GLU A 257 -0.66 -25.79 -34.40
CA GLU A 257 0.47 -25.15 -35.10
C GLU A 257 1.77 -25.08 -34.27
N ARG A 258 1.78 -25.67 -33.06
CA ARG A 258 2.89 -25.62 -32.10
C ARG A 258 4.27 -25.96 -32.70
N ILE A 259 4.33 -26.90 -33.65
CA ILE A 259 5.57 -27.34 -34.30
C ILE A 259 6.08 -26.29 -35.28
N LYS A 260 5.22 -25.80 -36.18
CA LYS A 260 5.60 -24.77 -37.16
C LYS A 260 6.07 -23.49 -36.46
N LEU A 261 5.38 -23.10 -35.40
CA LEU A 261 5.75 -21.96 -34.57
C LEU A 261 7.07 -22.15 -33.82
N ALA A 262 7.38 -23.38 -33.36
CA ALA A 262 8.64 -23.69 -32.71
C ALA A 262 9.82 -23.59 -33.69
N VAL A 263 9.67 -24.14 -34.89
CA VAL A 263 10.66 -24.05 -35.97
C VAL A 263 10.94 -22.58 -36.32
N ALA A 264 9.89 -21.80 -36.61
CA ALA A 264 10.03 -20.38 -36.94
C ALA A 264 10.74 -19.58 -35.84
N ALA A 265 10.47 -19.88 -34.56
CA ALA A 265 11.11 -19.20 -33.44
C ALA A 265 12.61 -19.51 -33.33
N VAL A 266 13.04 -20.76 -33.56
CA VAL A 266 14.47 -21.12 -33.59
C VAL A 266 15.17 -20.46 -34.78
N GLU A 267 14.55 -20.47 -35.96
CA GLU A 267 15.10 -19.83 -37.17
C GLU A 267 15.28 -18.32 -37.01
N ASP A 268 14.25 -17.63 -36.49
CA ASP A 268 14.29 -16.17 -36.32
C ASP A 268 15.32 -15.72 -35.30
N THR A 269 15.35 -16.40 -34.16
CA THR A 269 16.11 -15.94 -33.00
C THR A 269 17.53 -16.50 -32.97
N GLY A 270 17.74 -17.68 -33.57
CA GLY A 270 18.93 -18.49 -33.41
C GLY A 270 19.10 -19.06 -32.00
N MET A 271 18.04 -19.10 -31.19
CA MET A 271 18.08 -19.49 -29.78
C MET A 271 17.21 -20.72 -29.50
N GLY A 272 17.70 -21.58 -28.61
CA GLY A 272 16.93 -22.65 -28.01
C GLY A 272 16.90 -23.94 -28.83
N LEU A 273 16.00 -24.84 -28.44
CA LEU A 273 15.79 -26.16 -29.03
C LEU A 273 14.35 -26.25 -29.54
N MET A 274 14.17 -26.74 -30.78
CA MET A 274 12.86 -26.76 -31.43
C MET A 274 11.85 -27.60 -30.64
N GLU A 275 12.26 -28.79 -30.21
CA GLU A 275 11.45 -29.73 -29.43
C GLU A 275 10.96 -29.12 -28.11
N ASP A 276 11.82 -28.37 -27.42
CA ASP A 276 11.44 -27.69 -26.18
C ASP A 276 10.49 -26.51 -26.43
N LYS A 277 10.67 -25.80 -27.55
CA LYS A 277 9.71 -24.76 -27.96
C LYS A 277 8.36 -25.35 -28.35
N VAL A 278 8.30 -26.58 -28.85
CA VAL A 278 7.02 -27.31 -29.06
C VAL A 278 6.31 -27.49 -27.72
N ILE A 279 7.03 -27.95 -26.70
CA ILE A 279 6.49 -28.12 -25.34
C ILE A 279 6.02 -26.78 -24.78
N LYS A 280 6.79 -25.70 -24.96
CA LYS A 280 6.40 -24.34 -24.52
C LYS A 280 5.13 -23.83 -25.21
N ASN A 281 5.00 -24.04 -26.52
CA ASN A 281 3.80 -23.66 -27.26
C ASN A 281 2.58 -24.50 -26.82
N HIS A 282 2.80 -25.78 -26.54
CA HIS A 282 1.76 -26.68 -26.03
C HIS A 282 1.31 -26.27 -24.62
N PHE A 283 2.25 -25.94 -23.73
CA PHE A 283 1.95 -25.38 -22.42
C PHE A 283 1.14 -24.08 -22.53
N ALA A 284 1.59 -23.13 -23.35
CA ALA A 284 0.92 -21.85 -23.53
C ALA A 284 -0.49 -21.95 -24.14
N SER A 285 -0.82 -23.06 -24.80
CA SER A 285 -2.13 -23.30 -25.41
C SER A 285 -2.99 -24.21 -24.54
N GLU A 286 -2.61 -25.46 -24.38
CA GLU A 286 -3.45 -26.50 -23.77
C GLU A 286 -3.51 -26.42 -22.24
N TYR A 287 -2.39 -26.18 -21.55
CA TYR A 287 -2.41 -26.03 -20.09
C TYR A 287 -3.17 -24.77 -19.68
N ILE A 288 -2.92 -23.63 -20.36
CA ILE A 288 -3.65 -22.38 -20.14
C ILE A 288 -5.15 -22.57 -20.40
N TYR A 289 -5.53 -23.25 -21.48
CA TYR A 289 -6.93 -23.56 -21.77
C TYR A 289 -7.56 -24.42 -20.67
N ASN A 290 -6.93 -25.53 -20.30
CA ASN A 290 -7.48 -26.46 -19.33
C ASN A 290 -7.65 -25.84 -17.95
N LYS A 291 -6.71 -24.99 -17.53
CA LYS A 291 -6.82 -24.25 -16.28
C LYS A 291 -8.00 -23.29 -16.26
N TYR A 292 -8.21 -22.55 -17.35
CA TYR A 292 -9.11 -21.39 -17.35
C TYR A 292 -10.42 -21.58 -18.11
N LYS A 293 -10.66 -22.75 -18.73
CA LYS A 293 -11.89 -23.02 -19.51
C LYS A 293 -13.16 -22.76 -18.69
N ASP A 294 -13.17 -23.14 -17.41
CA ASP A 294 -14.34 -23.02 -16.52
C ASP A 294 -14.33 -21.74 -15.65
N THR A 295 -13.28 -20.91 -15.76
CA THR A 295 -13.21 -19.64 -15.00
C THR A 295 -14.30 -18.68 -15.47
N ARG A 296 -15.14 -18.20 -14.55
CA ARG A 296 -16.13 -17.17 -14.85
C ARG A 296 -15.44 -15.81 -15.00
N THR A 297 -15.60 -15.21 -16.18
CA THR A 297 -14.99 -13.93 -16.56
C THR A 297 -16.01 -12.96 -17.15
N CYS A 298 -17.26 -13.39 -17.26
CA CYS A 298 -18.38 -12.63 -17.77
C CYS A 298 -19.41 -12.32 -16.70
N ASP A 299 -19.90 -11.08 -16.71
CA ASP A 299 -21.02 -10.61 -15.90
C ASP A 299 -20.88 -10.97 -14.42
N VAL A 300 -21.89 -11.59 -13.81
CA VAL A 300 -21.87 -11.95 -12.38
C VAL A 300 -20.95 -13.14 -12.15
N ILE A 301 -19.86 -12.90 -11.41
CA ILE A 301 -18.89 -13.93 -11.05
C ILE A 301 -19.11 -14.47 -9.63
N GLU A 302 -19.73 -13.67 -8.76
CA GLU A 302 -20.06 -14.03 -7.38
C GLU A 302 -21.35 -13.30 -6.98
N GLU A 303 -22.28 -14.01 -6.34
CA GLU A 303 -23.50 -13.41 -5.79
C GLU A 303 -23.84 -14.09 -4.47
N ASN A 304 -23.88 -13.30 -3.41
CA ASN A 304 -24.40 -13.68 -2.11
C ASN A 304 -25.62 -12.80 -1.82
N VAL A 305 -26.80 -13.34 -2.14
CA VAL A 305 -28.08 -12.64 -1.94
C VAL A 305 -28.34 -12.34 -0.46
N LEU A 306 -27.91 -13.24 0.45
CA LEU A 306 -28.11 -13.10 1.89
C LEU A 306 -27.26 -11.97 2.49
N GLU A 307 -26.04 -11.79 1.98
CA GLU A 307 -25.16 -10.68 2.40
C GLU A 307 -25.37 -9.41 1.58
N GLY A 308 -26.25 -9.43 0.57
CA GLY A 308 -26.50 -8.29 -0.30
C GLY A 308 -25.31 -7.91 -1.18
N ILE A 309 -24.40 -8.85 -1.47
CA ILE A 309 -23.18 -8.61 -2.25
C ILE A 309 -23.25 -9.32 -3.60
N LYS A 310 -22.89 -8.61 -4.66
CA LYS A 310 -22.75 -9.13 -6.01
C LYS A 310 -21.48 -8.58 -6.64
N LYS A 311 -20.61 -9.45 -7.16
CA LYS A 311 -19.39 -9.08 -7.88
C LYS A 311 -19.55 -9.35 -9.36
N ILE A 312 -19.25 -8.34 -10.17
CA ILE A 312 -19.40 -8.36 -11.62
C ILE A 312 -18.03 -8.16 -12.27
N ALA A 313 -17.61 -9.09 -13.12
CA ALA A 313 -16.40 -8.99 -13.90
C ALA A 313 -16.57 -8.00 -15.06
N ALA A 314 -15.62 -7.06 -15.18
CA ALA A 314 -15.53 -6.12 -16.28
C ALA A 314 -14.14 -6.19 -16.93
N PRO A 315 -14.03 -6.28 -18.26
CA PRO A 315 -12.73 -6.19 -18.94
C PRO A 315 -12.00 -4.89 -18.59
N VAL A 316 -10.66 -4.95 -18.51
CA VAL A 316 -9.84 -3.73 -18.34
C VAL A 316 -9.87 -2.82 -19.57
N GLY A 317 -10.01 -3.39 -20.77
CA GLY A 317 -10.03 -2.65 -22.03
C GLY A 317 -8.94 -3.11 -23.00
N VAL A 318 -8.13 -2.18 -23.50
CA VAL A 318 -7.02 -2.46 -24.43
C VAL A 318 -5.73 -2.72 -23.66
N ILE A 319 -5.07 -3.84 -23.97
CA ILE A 319 -3.83 -4.28 -23.35
C ILE A 319 -2.65 -4.03 -24.29
N ALA A 320 -1.57 -3.45 -23.80
CA ALA A 320 -0.28 -3.44 -24.49
C ALA A 320 0.52 -4.70 -24.10
N GLY A 321 0.80 -5.57 -25.06
CA GLY A 321 1.52 -6.82 -24.82
C GLY A 321 2.97 -6.76 -25.30
N ILE A 322 3.93 -6.58 -24.39
CA ILE A 322 5.36 -6.59 -24.73
C ILE A 322 5.86 -8.04 -24.78
N VAL A 323 6.49 -8.46 -25.88
CA VAL A 323 6.88 -9.86 -26.10
C VAL A 323 8.41 -10.01 -26.19
N PRO A 324 9.03 -10.92 -25.41
CA PRO A 324 10.48 -11.09 -25.36
C PRO A 324 10.99 -11.94 -26.54
N THR A 325 12.30 -11.86 -26.81
CA THR A 325 12.96 -12.70 -27.83
C THR A 325 13.15 -14.16 -27.43
N THR A 326 13.09 -14.50 -26.13
CA THR A 326 13.37 -15.86 -25.62
C THR A 326 12.17 -16.80 -25.75
N ASN A 327 10.97 -16.26 -25.51
CA ASN A 327 9.69 -16.99 -25.50
C ASN A 327 8.66 -16.39 -26.48
N PRO A 328 9.03 -16.09 -27.74
CA PRO A 328 8.24 -15.19 -28.58
C PRO A 328 6.84 -15.73 -28.89
N THR A 329 6.75 -16.94 -29.42
CA THR A 329 5.49 -17.56 -29.84
C THR A 329 4.63 -17.99 -28.64
N SER A 330 5.23 -18.65 -27.65
CA SER A 330 4.52 -19.10 -26.45
C SER A 330 3.95 -17.94 -25.62
N THR A 331 4.69 -16.83 -25.46
CA THR A 331 4.18 -15.65 -24.74
C THR A 331 3.06 -14.95 -25.51
N VAL A 332 3.12 -14.90 -26.85
CA VAL A 332 2.02 -14.37 -27.68
C VAL A 332 0.75 -15.22 -27.49
N ILE A 333 0.86 -16.54 -27.62
CA ILE A 333 -0.28 -17.45 -27.42
C ILE A 333 -0.89 -17.23 -26.04
N PHE A 334 -0.07 -17.30 -24.99
CA PHE A 334 -0.50 -17.10 -23.61
C PHE A 334 -1.25 -15.77 -23.41
N LYS A 335 -0.66 -14.64 -23.85
CA LYS A 335 -1.28 -13.32 -23.67
C LYS A 335 -2.58 -13.20 -24.45
N CYS A 336 -2.61 -13.62 -25.71
CA CYS A 336 -3.83 -13.57 -26.52
C CYS A 336 -4.94 -14.44 -25.93
N LEU A 337 -4.63 -15.64 -25.44
CA LEU A 337 -5.61 -16.53 -24.80
C LEU A 337 -6.21 -15.89 -23.55
N LEU A 338 -5.39 -15.31 -22.66
CA LEU A 338 -5.91 -14.58 -21.51
C LEU A 338 -6.77 -13.38 -21.91
N THR A 339 -6.30 -12.57 -22.87
CA THR A 339 -7.04 -11.42 -23.41
C THR A 339 -8.42 -11.82 -23.94
N LEU A 340 -8.50 -12.92 -24.70
CA LEU A 340 -9.74 -13.44 -25.25
C LEU A 340 -10.69 -13.92 -24.13
N LYS A 341 -10.17 -14.69 -23.17
CA LYS A 341 -10.96 -15.23 -22.04
C LYS A 341 -11.56 -14.12 -21.17
N THR A 342 -10.95 -12.93 -21.13
CA THR A 342 -11.39 -11.82 -20.26
C THR A 342 -12.05 -10.66 -21.01
N ARG A 343 -12.44 -10.84 -22.28
CA ARG A 343 -13.13 -9.82 -23.10
C ARG A 343 -12.33 -8.53 -23.34
N ASN A 344 -11.00 -8.64 -23.35
CA ASN A 344 -10.10 -7.53 -23.66
C ASN A 344 -9.68 -7.53 -25.15
N ALA A 345 -9.05 -6.45 -25.59
CA ALA A 345 -8.25 -6.45 -26.82
C ALA A 345 -6.77 -6.31 -26.47
N ILE A 346 -5.88 -6.70 -27.38
CA ILE A 346 -4.43 -6.62 -27.19
C ILE A 346 -3.73 -6.08 -28.43
N VAL A 347 -2.79 -5.16 -28.22
CA VAL A 347 -1.82 -4.71 -29.23
C VAL A 347 -0.45 -5.22 -28.81
N LEU A 348 0.14 -6.11 -29.60
CA LEU A 348 1.42 -6.74 -29.32
C LEU A 348 2.59 -5.90 -29.84
N SER A 349 3.63 -5.74 -29.03
CA SER A 349 4.92 -5.17 -29.41
C SER A 349 5.99 -6.25 -29.29
N PRO A 350 6.32 -6.96 -30.39
CA PRO A 350 7.31 -8.02 -30.38
C PRO A 350 8.75 -7.48 -30.38
N HIS A 351 9.68 -8.24 -29.82
CA HIS A 351 11.09 -7.94 -29.97
C HIS A 351 11.55 -8.06 -31.44
N LEU A 352 12.41 -7.16 -31.90
CA LEU A 352 12.85 -7.08 -33.31
C LEU A 352 13.37 -8.42 -33.86
N ARG A 353 14.23 -9.11 -33.10
CA ARG A 353 14.80 -10.43 -33.45
C ARG A 353 13.78 -11.56 -33.56
N ALA A 354 12.55 -11.36 -33.09
CA ALA A 354 11.52 -12.39 -33.05
C ALA A 354 10.18 -11.90 -33.63
N ALA A 355 10.19 -10.81 -34.41
CA ALA A 355 8.98 -10.17 -34.90
C ALA A 355 8.16 -11.12 -35.78
N ARG A 356 8.80 -11.78 -36.76
CA ARG A 356 8.14 -12.67 -37.73
C ARG A 356 7.39 -13.82 -37.06
N CYS A 357 8.05 -14.63 -36.24
CA CYS A 357 7.41 -15.75 -35.54
C CYS A 357 6.35 -15.30 -34.52
N SER A 358 6.57 -14.17 -33.82
CA SER A 358 5.56 -13.60 -32.90
C SER A 358 4.29 -13.18 -33.63
N ILE A 359 4.44 -12.50 -34.78
CA ILE A 359 3.32 -12.07 -35.64
C ILE A 359 2.59 -13.29 -36.21
N GLN A 360 3.31 -14.34 -36.61
CA GLN A 360 2.71 -15.58 -37.09
C GLN A 360 1.85 -16.25 -36.00
N ALA A 361 2.34 -16.31 -34.75
CA ALA A 361 1.55 -16.84 -33.63
C ALA A 361 0.30 -15.99 -33.37
N ALA A 362 0.43 -14.66 -33.35
CA ALA A 362 -0.69 -13.75 -33.15
C ALA A 362 -1.75 -13.90 -34.25
N ARG A 363 -1.32 -14.08 -35.50
CA ARG A 363 -2.17 -14.27 -36.66
C ARG A 363 -2.99 -15.57 -36.56
N ILE A 364 -2.36 -16.69 -36.23
CA ILE A 364 -3.04 -17.98 -36.05
C ILE A 364 -4.13 -17.88 -34.97
N VAL A 365 -3.80 -17.28 -33.83
CA VAL A 365 -4.76 -17.10 -32.73
C VAL A 365 -5.90 -16.17 -33.13
N ARG A 366 -5.59 -15.06 -33.82
CA ARG A 366 -6.59 -14.11 -34.33
C ARG A 366 -7.55 -14.74 -35.31
N GLU A 367 -7.05 -15.41 -36.34
CA GLU A 367 -7.87 -16.02 -37.39
C GLU A 367 -8.81 -17.09 -36.81
N ALA A 368 -8.32 -17.91 -35.88
CA ALA A 368 -9.15 -18.90 -35.19
C ALA A 368 -10.21 -18.26 -34.28
N ALA A 369 -9.86 -17.17 -33.58
CA ALA A 369 -10.81 -16.43 -32.76
C ALA A 369 -11.90 -15.77 -33.61
N GLU A 370 -11.53 -15.10 -34.70
CA GLU A 370 -12.47 -14.45 -35.63
C GLU A 370 -13.39 -15.48 -36.31
N ALA A 371 -12.86 -16.64 -36.73
CA ALA A 371 -13.66 -17.73 -37.27
C ALA A 371 -14.67 -18.31 -36.24
N ALA A 372 -14.36 -18.24 -34.95
CA ALA A 372 -15.26 -18.62 -33.86
C ALA A 372 -16.22 -17.50 -33.42
N GLY A 373 -16.22 -16.35 -34.10
CA GLY A 373 -17.15 -15.24 -33.88
C GLY A 373 -16.58 -14.06 -33.10
N ALA A 374 -15.27 -14.03 -32.82
CA ALA A 374 -14.65 -12.86 -32.18
C ALA A 374 -14.68 -11.63 -33.12
N PRO A 375 -14.95 -10.41 -32.60
CA PRO A 375 -14.88 -9.19 -33.40
C PRO A 375 -13.50 -9.00 -34.07
N PRO A 376 -13.47 -8.65 -35.38
CA PRO A 376 -12.20 -8.42 -36.07
C PRO A 376 -11.36 -7.34 -35.40
N GLY A 377 -10.06 -7.61 -35.29
CA GLY A 377 -9.10 -6.63 -34.77
C GLY A 377 -8.95 -6.56 -33.25
N LEU A 378 -9.45 -7.57 -32.50
CA LEU A 378 -9.16 -7.74 -31.07
C LEU A 378 -7.68 -8.01 -30.78
N ILE A 379 -6.99 -8.69 -31.70
CA ILE A 379 -5.57 -8.99 -31.61
C ILE A 379 -4.87 -8.21 -32.73
N GLN A 380 -4.02 -7.27 -32.33
CA GLN A 380 -3.22 -6.43 -33.21
C GLN A 380 -1.74 -6.58 -32.86
N TRP A 381 -0.87 -6.16 -33.76
CA TRP A 381 0.58 -6.16 -33.52
C TRP A 381 1.27 -5.03 -34.27
N VAL A 382 2.44 -4.64 -33.78
CA VAL A 382 3.34 -3.72 -34.48
C VAL A 382 4.13 -4.51 -35.53
N GLU A 383 3.90 -4.22 -36.82
CA GLU A 383 4.50 -4.94 -37.95
C GLU A 383 6.03 -4.81 -37.99
N ARG A 384 6.54 -3.60 -37.71
CA ARG A 384 7.98 -3.28 -37.65
C ARG A 384 8.31 -2.74 -36.26
N PRO A 385 8.60 -3.59 -35.27
CA PRO A 385 8.77 -3.14 -33.90
C PRO A 385 10.04 -2.31 -33.73
N SER A 386 9.94 -1.25 -32.93
CA SER A 386 11.05 -0.41 -32.49
C SER A 386 10.86 -0.02 -31.03
N LEU A 387 11.93 0.40 -30.35
CA LEU A 387 11.84 0.91 -28.97
C LEU A 387 10.92 2.12 -28.88
N ALA A 388 10.94 2.99 -29.90
CA ALA A 388 10.07 4.16 -29.99
C ALA A 388 8.58 3.76 -30.06
N LEU A 389 8.23 2.78 -30.88
CA LEU A 389 6.84 2.30 -31.00
C LEU A 389 6.38 1.55 -29.74
N ALA A 390 7.27 0.78 -29.08
CA ALA A 390 6.97 0.16 -27.80
C ALA A 390 6.69 1.21 -26.72
N ALA A 391 7.53 2.25 -26.62
CA ALA A 391 7.33 3.35 -25.68
C ALA A 391 6.04 4.16 -26.00
N ALA A 392 5.77 4.41 -27.28
CA ALA A 392 4.54 5.09 -27.71
C ALA A 392 3.29 4.27 -27.36
N LEU A 393 3.31 2.95 -27.61
CA LEU A 393 2.21 2.05 -27.25
C LEU A 393 1.97 2.08 -25.73
N MET A 394 3.03 1.99 -24.92
CA MET A 394 2.92 2.00 -23.46
C MET A 394 2.44 3.33 -22.88
N ARG A 395 2.54 4.44 -23.62
CA ARG A 395 2.10 5.78 -23.16
C ARG A 395 0.78 6.23 -23.77
N ASP A 396 0.21 5.48 -24.72
CA ASP A 396 -1.02 5.90 -25.40
C ASP A 396 -2.21 5.89 -24.41
N PRO A 397 -3.00 6.97 -24.32
CA PRO A 397 -4.08 7.11 -23.34
C PRO A 397 -5.22 6.09 -23.51
N HIS A 398 -5.27 5.36 -24.62
CA HIS A 398 -6.27 4.31 -24.86
C HIS A 398 -5.83 2.92 -24.41
N VAL A 399 -4.57 2.74 -24.03
CA VAL A 399 -4.12 1.51 -23.37
C VAL A 399 -4.52 1.58 -21.90
N ASN A 400 -5.16 0.51 -21.42
CA ASN A 400 -5.67 0.42 -20.04
C ASN A 400 -4.76 -0.41 -19.13
N LEU A 401 -3.95 -1.29 -19.69
CA LEU A 401 -3.04 -2.17 -18.95
C LEU A 401 -1.85 -2.57 -19.82
N ILE A 402 -0.64 -2.60 -19.24
CA ILE A 402 0.56 -3.09 -19.92
C ILE A 402 0.96 -4.45 -19.32
N LEU A 403 1.12 -5.45 -20.17
CA LEU A 403 1.75 -6.72 -19.81
C LEU A 403 3.20 -6.71 -20.31
N ALA A 404 4.13 -6.35 -19.42
CA ALA A 404 5.54 -6.15 -19.75
C ALA A 404 6.36 -7.41 -19.45
N THR A 405 6.53 -8.29 -20.45
CA THR A 405 7.41 -9.46 -20.35
C THR A 405 8.71 -9.18 -21.10
N GLY A 406 9.73 -8.74 -20.38
CA GLY A 406 10.99 -8.32 -20.98
C GLY A 406 12.11 -8.18 -19.94
N GLY A 407 13.25 -7.63 -20.35
CA GLY A 407 14.35 -7.33 -19.42
C GLY A 407 13.99 -6.19 -18.45
N PRO A 408 14.78 -5.99 -17.38
CA PRO A 408 14.50 -4.99 -16.34
C PRO A 408 14.25 -3.57 -16.87
N GLY A 409 15.01 -3.14 -17.89
CA GLY A 409 14.81 -1.81 -18.50
C GLY A 409 13.44 -1.63 -19.16
N MET A 410 12.90 -2.67 -19.80
CA MET A 410 11.58 -2.62 -20.43
C MET A 410 10.46 -2.63 -19.39
N VAL A 411 10.64 -3.40 -18.31
CA VAL A 411 9.68 -3.42 -17.20
C VAL A 411 9.65 -2.07 -16.48
N LYS A 412 10.83 -1.50 -16.20
CA LYS A 412 10.94 -0.14 -15.66
C LYS A 412 10.21 0.88 -16.54
N ALA A 413 10.44 0.84 -17.87
CA ALA A 413 9.77 1.73 -18.81
C ALA A 413 8.24 1.58 -18.82
N ALA A 414 7.71 0.36 -18.59
CA ALA A 414 6.27 0.14 -18.45
C ALA A 414 5.71 0.79 -17.17
N TYR A 415 6.37 0.60 -16.02
CA TYR A 415 5.93 1.24 -14.77
C TYR A 415 6.10 2.76 -14.77
N GLU A 416 7.02 3.30 -15.57
CA GLU A 416 7.20 4.74 -15.79
C GLU A 416 6.28 5.32 -16.88
N SER A 417 5.42 4.50 -17.51
CA SER A 417 4.60 4.95 -18.63
C SER A 417 3.39 5.81 -18.24
N GLY A 418 3.01 5.78 -16.96
CA GLY A 418 1.80 6.41 -16.42
C GLY A 418 0.56 5.53 -16.44
N HIS A 419 0.65 4.30 -16.97
CA HIS A 419 -0.45 3.33 -16.99
C HIS A 419 -0.27 2.17 -16.02
N PRO A 420 -1.37 1.55 -15.54
CA PRO A 420 -1.30 0.29 -14.83
C PRO A 420 -0.48 -0.74 -15.61
N SER A 421 0.50 -1.32 -14.93
CA SER A 421 1.46 -2.22 -15.55
C SER A 421 1.61 -3.47 -14.70
N ILE A 422 1.73 -4.62 -15.38
CA ILE A 422 2.11 -5.90 -14.80
C ILE A 422 3.39 -6.34 -15.50
N GLY A 423 4.50 -6.20 -14.78
CA GLY A 423 5.82 -6.59 -15.23
C GLY A 423 6.29 -7.94 -14.68
N VAL A 424 7.48 -8.32 -15.12
CA VAL A 424 8.26 -9.45 -14.61
C VAL A 424 9.61 -8.96 -14.05
N GLY A 425 10.28 -9.76 -13.24
CA GLY A 425 11.63 -9.47 -12.74
C GLY A 425 12.74 -10.22 -13.51
N ALA A 426 13.99 -9.88 -13.22
CA ALA A 426 15.09 -10.77 -13.53
C ALA A 426 15.05 -11.98 -12.58
N GLY A 427 15.25 -13.19 -13.11
CA GLY A 427 15.40 -14.39 -12.30
C GLY A 427 16.87 -14.78 -12.21
N ASN A 428 17.40 -14.85 -10.99
CA ASN A 428 18.72 -15.38 -10.66
C ASN A 428 18.58 -16.57 -9.71
N THR A 429 17.80 -17.58 -10.10
CA THR A 429 17.34 -18.66 -9.22
C THR A 429 18.50 -19.45 -8.60
N PRO A 430 18.70 -19.41 -7.26
CA PRO A 430 19.56 -20.37 -6.57
C PRO A 430 18.82 -21.69 -6.33
N ALA A 431 19.56 -22.80 -6.41
CA ALA A 431 19.10 -24.12 -6.03
C ALA A 431 19.99 -24.67 -4.91
N VAL A 432 19.47 -24.76 -3.69
CA VAL A 432 20.16 -25.35 -2.55
C VAL A 432 19.92 -26.85 -2.52
N ILE A 433 20.98 -27.64 -2.33
CA ILE A 433 20.92 -29.09 -2.08
C ILE A 433 21.51 -29.32 -0.70
N ASP A 434 20.65 -29.68 0.24
CA ASP A 434 21.04 -29.96 1.62
C ASP A 434 21.51 -31.42 1.77
N ALA A 435 22.16 -31.75 2.90
CA ALA A 435 22.72 -33.09 3.13
C ALA A 435 21.68 -34.22 3.14
N SER A 436 20.40 -33.90 3.35
CA SER A 436 19.29 -34.86 3.42
C SER A 436 18.61 -35.14 2.07
N ALA A 437 19.01 -34.43 1.02
CA ALA A 437 18.36 -34.48 -0.28
C ALA A 437 18.54 -35.84 -1.01
N ASP A 438 17.54 -36.22 -1.82
CA ASP A 438 17.76 -37.23 -2.86
C ASP A 438 18.60 -36.62 -3.99
N ILE A 439 19.90 -36.90 -3.95
CA ILE A 439 20.90 -36.35 -4.89
C ILE A 439 20.55 -36.67 -6.35
N ALA A 440 20.10 -37.89 -6.64
CA ALA A 440 19.80 -38.32 -8.00
C ALA A 440 18.59 -37.56 -8.57
N MET A 441 17.55 -37.38 -7.76
CA MET A 441 16.37 -36.59 -8.11
C MET A 441 16.73 -35.10 -8.25
N ALA A 442 17.50 -34.54 -7.31
CA ALA A 442 17.89 -33.13 -7.30
C ALA A 442 18.67 -32.76 -8.56
N VAL A 443 19.75 -33.50 -8.85
CA VAL A 443 20.57 -33.29 -10.04
C VAL A 443 19.74 -33.49 -11.32
N SER A 444 18.89 -34.52 -11.38
CA SER A 444 18.04 -34.75 -12.54
C SER A 444 17.06 -33.60 -12.78
N SER A 445 16.45 -33.07 -11.73
CA SER A 445 15.50 -31.94 -11.78
C SER A 445 16.20 -30.67 -12.27
N ILE A 446 17.36 -30.35 -11.70
CA ILE A 446 18.17 -29.18 -12.13
C ILE A 446 18.54 -29.31 -13.62
N LEU A 447 18.97 -30.49 -14.08
CA LEU A 447 19.32 -30.70 -15.48
C LEU A 447 18.10 -30.62 -16.41
N ILE A 448 16.94 -31.16 -16.03
CA ILE A 448 15.69 -31.03 -16.78
C ILE A 448 15.35 -29.55 -16.99
N SER A 449 15.37 -28.75 -15.92
CA SER A 449 15.06 -27.33 -15.99
C SER A 449 16.12 -26.54 -16.77
N LYS A 450 17.41 -26.75 -16.46
CA LYS A 450 18.50 -25.94 -17.03
C LYS A 450 18.74 -26.18 -18.52
N THR A 451 18.54 -27.42 -18.97
CA THR A 451 18.70 -27.78 -20.38
C THR A 451 17.48 -27.42 -21.22
N PHE A 452 16.31 -27.23 -20.60
CA PHE A 452 15.07 -26.93 -21.31
C PHE A 452 15.16 -25.63 -22.10
N ASP A 453 15.01 -25.76 -23.42
CA ASP A 453 15.18 -24.71 -24.42
C ASP A 453 16.54 -23.98 -24.28
N TYR A 454 17.57 -24.74 -23.89
CA TYR A 454 18.91 -24.24 -23.52
C TYR A 454 18.89 -23.12 -22.48
N GLY A 455 18.05 -23.25 -21.45
CA GLY A 455 18.09 -22.39 -20.26
C GLY A 455 17.52 -21.00 -20.44
N VAL A 456 16.69 -20.75 -21.47
CA VAL A 456 16.12 -19.42 -21.75
C VAL A 456 14.91 -19.06 -20.89
N ILE A 457 14.37 -20.01 -20.10
CA ILE A 457 13.31 -19.72 -19.13
C ILE A 457 13.92 -18.93 -17.96
N CYS A 458 13.29 -17.81 -17.61
CA CYS A 458 13.81 -16.88 -16.59
C CYS A 458 13.90 -17.48 -15.18
N ALA A 459 13.07 -18.48 -14.87
CA ALA A 459 13.09 -19.20 -13.60
C ALA A 459 14.17 -20.29 -13.54
N SER A 460 14.83 -20.65 -14.65
CA SER A 460 15.85 -21.70 -14.64
C SER A 460 16.97 -21.41 -13.64
N GLU A 461 17.50 -22.48 -13.05
CA GLU A 461 18.60 -22.44 -12.09
C GLU A 461 19.79 -21.70 -12.70
N GLN A 462 20.39 -20.81 -11.92
CA GLN A 462 21.61 -20.11 -12.29
C GLN A 462 22.79 -20.60 -11.46
N ASN A 463 22.54 -20.94 -10.21
CA ASN A 463 23.54 -21.29 -9.21
C ASN A 463 23.03 -22.48 -8.41
N VAL A 464 23.90 -23.47 -8.18
CA VAL A 464 23.64 -24.62 -7.32
C VAL A 464 24.54 -24.49 -6.10
N ILE A 465 23.96 -24.54 -4.91
CA ILE A 465 24.66 -24.45 -3.63
C ILE A 465 24.49 -25.79 -2.94
N VAL A 466 25.59 -26.42 -2.56
CA VAL A 466 25.58 -27.78 -2.02
C VAL A 466 26.34 -27.82 -0.71
N GLU A 467 25.74 -28.40 0.32
CA GLU A 467 26.43 -28.65 1.58
C GLU A 467 27.63 -29.58 1.40
N ASP A 468 28.70 -29.33 2.16
CA ASP A 468 29.99 -29.98 2.03
C ASP A 468 29.89 -31.52 2.11
N GLU A 469 29.03 -32.01 3.01
CA GLU A 469 28.79 -33.44 3.26
C GLU A 469 28.44 -34.21 1.99
N VAL A 470 27.64 -33.63 1.09
CA VAL A 470 27.14 -34.28 -0.13
C VAL A 470 27.72 -33.68 -1.42
N TYR A 471 28.68 -32.75 -1.31
CA TYR A 471 29.20 -31.99 -2.46
C TYR A 471 29.82 -32.89 -3.53
N GLU A 472 30.69 -33.83 -3.12
CA GLU A 472 31.38 -34.73 -4.07
C GLU A 472 30.41 -35.72 -4.73
N ASP A 473 29.39 -36.18 -4.00
CA ASP A 473 28.35 -37.07 -4.54
C ASP A 473 27.47 -36.35 -5.56
N VAL A 474 27.07 -35.11 -5.27
CA VAL A 474 26.32 -34.26 -6.20
C VAL A 474 27.15 -33.99 -7.46
N LYS A 475 28.43 -33.65 -7.29
CA LYS A 475 29.37 -33.42 -8.41
C LYS A 475 29.52 -34.67 -9.29
N ALA A 476 29.69 -35.84 -8.68
CA ALA A 476 29.77 -37.11 -9.38
C ALA A 476 28.46 -37.43 -10.14
N GLU A 477 27.30 -37.18 -9.53
CA GLU A 477 26.00 -37.41 -10.16
C GLU A 477 25.76 -36.43 -11.34
N PHE A 478 26.19 -35.17 -11.24
CA PHE A 478 26.18 -34.22 -12.37
C PHE A 478 26.99 -34.74 -13.56
N VAL A 479 28.23 -35.17 -13.33
CA VAL A 479 29.11 -35.72 -14.38
C VAL A 479 28.48 -36.96 -15.02
N LYS A 480 27.99 -37.89 -14.20
CA LYS A 480 27.31 -39.12 -14.65
C LYS A 480 26.11 -38.82 -15.55
N ARG A 481 25.38 -37.72 -15.31
CA ARG A 481 24.20 -37.32 -16.11
C ARG A 481 24.52 -36.42 -17.31
N GLY A 482 25.80 -36.13 -17.56
CA GLY A 482 26.29 -35.45 -18.76
C GLY A 482 26.64 -33.96 -18.57
N ALA A 483 26.86 -33.51 -17.34
CA ALA A 483 27.45 -32.19 -17.10
C ALA A 483 28.98 -32.23 -17.30
N TYR A 484 29.54 -31.12 -17.77
CA TYR A 484 30.99 -30.94 -17.90
C TYR A 484 31.47 -29.92 -16.86
N LEU A 485 32.37 -30.35 -15.99
CA LEU A 485 33.01 -29.50 -14.99
C LEU A 485 34.16 -28.74 -15.65
N MET A 486 34.06 -27.41 -15.66
CA MET A 486 35.10 -26.54 -16.21
C MET A 486 36.29 -26.43 -15.25
N SER A 487 37.49 -26.40 -15.79
CA SER A 487 38.69 -26.03 -15.02
C SER A 487 38.64 -24.55 -14.62
N PRO A 488 39.40 -24.11 -13.60
CA PRO A 488 39.44 -22.69 -13.21
C PRO A 488 39.74 -21.74 -14.38
N GLN A 489 40.66 -22.13 -15.28
CA GLN A 489 40.98 -21.37 -16.48
C GLN A 489 39.79 -21.28 -17.45
N GLN A 490 39.09 -22.40 -17.68
CA GLN A 490 37.90 -22.45 -18.53
C GLN A 490 36.75 -21.63 -17.92
N CYS A 491 36.60 -21.65 -16.60
CA CYS A 491 35.65 -20.80 -15.88
C CYS A 491 35.94 -19.32 -16.13
N SER A 492 37.19 -18.86 -15.98
CA SER A 492 37.56 -17.46 -16.24
C SER A 492 37.27 -17.06 -17.70
N GLN A 493 37.57 -17.94 -18.66
CA GLN A 493 37.27 -17.71 -20.09
C GLN A 493 35.76 -17.60 -20.35
N ALA A 494 34.97 -18.49 -19.76
CA ALA A 494 33.52 -18.46 -19.84
C ALA A 494 32.96 -17.18 -19.22
N SER A 495 33.41 -16.84 -18.01
CA SER A 495 33.01 -15.64 -17.27
C SER A 495 33.22 -14.34 -18.06
N ALA A 496 34.41 -14.16 -18.66
CA ALA A 496 34.73 -12.98 -19.47
C ALA A 496 33.89 -12.87 -20.77
N THR A 497 33.29 -13.97 -21.21
CA THR A 497 32.47 -14.02 -22.43
C THR A 497 30.97 -13.90 -22.15
N ILE A 498 30.52 -14.45 -21.02
CA ILE A 498 29.11 -14.42 -20.58
C ILE A 498 28.71 -12.99 -20.22
N ILE A 499 29.56 -12.27 -19.48
CA ILE A 499 29.33 -10.88 -19.10
C ILE A 499 30.31 -9.99 -19.87
N LYS A 500 29.78 -9.08 -20.70
CA LYS A 500 30.55 -8.04 -21.40
C LYS A 500 30.01 -6.69 -20.94
N GLU A 501 30.91 -5.79 -20.52
CA GLU A 501 30.55 -4.43 -20.07
C GLU A 501 29.43 -4.44 -18.99
N ALA A 502 29.56 -5.33 -18.01
CA ALA A 502 28.57 -5.56 -16.93
C ALA A 502 27.15 -5.94 -17.42
N ARG A 503 27.02 -6.45 -18.65
CA ARG A 503 25.75 -6.92 -19.23
C ARG A 503 25.88 -8.34 -19.76
N LEU A 504 24.76 -9.07 -19.77
CA LEU A 504 24.71 -10.39 -20.37
C LEU A 504 24.94 -10.30 -21.89
N ASN A 505 25.91 -11.06 -22.37
CA ASN A 505 26.21 -11.17 -23.79
C ASN A 505 25.06 -11.89 -24.53
N ALA A 506 24.43 -11.21 -25.48
CA ALA A 506 23.30 -11.78 -26.22
C ALA A 506 23.66 -13.01 -27.07
N ASP A 507 24.95 -13.21 -27.39
CA ASP A 507 25.42 -14.34 -28.20
C ASP A 507 25.44 -15.65 -27.44
N VAL A 508 25.50 -15.62 -26.10
CA VAL A 508 25.46 -16.84 -25.26
C VAL A 508 24.04 -17.35 -25.03
N VAL A 509 23.03 -16.49 -25.19
CA VAL A 509 21.65 -16.78 -24.79
C VAL A 509 21.06 -17.92 -25.63
N GLY A 510 20.56 -18.95 -24.95
CA GLY A 510 19.89 -20.09 -25.59
C GLY A 510 20.77 -20.89 -26.55
N LYS A 511 22.09 -20.93 -26.33
CA LYS A 511 23.01 -21.73 -27.16
C LYS A 511 23.31 -23.08 -26.52
N LYS A 512 23.52 -24.10 -27.35
CA LYS A 512 23.94 -25.43 -26.90
C LYS A 512 25.34 -25.39 -26.27
N PRO A 513 25.66 -26.30 -25.32
CA PRO A 513 26.94 -26.29 -24.60
C PRO A 513 28.19 -26.35 -25.49
N SER A 514 28.16 -27.14 -26.58
CA SER A 514 29.31 -27.24 -27.49
C SER A 514 29.58 -25.95 -28.26
N HIS A 515 28.53 -25.16 -28.54
CA HIS A 515 28.70 -23.83 -29.15
C HIS A 515 29.25 -22.82 -28.13
N LEU A 516 28.76 -22.88 -26.88
CA LEU A 516 29.27 -22.05 -25.80
C LEU A 516 30.73 -22.32 -25.50
N ALA A 517 31.13 -23.59 -25.35
CA ALA A 517 32.53 -23.95 -25.14
C ALA A 517 33.43 -23.38 -26.24
N ALA A 518 33.03 -23.53 -27.51
CA ALA A 518 33.78 -22.97 -28.64
C ALA A 518 33.86 -21.43 -28.57
N LEU A 519 32.78 -20.76 -28.18
CA LEU A 519 32.74 -19.31 -27.98
C LEU A 519 33.64 -18.87 -26.80
N PHE A 520 33.77 -19.70 -25.77
CA PHE A 520 34.68 -19.49 -24.63
C PHE A 520 36.13 -19.86 -24.93
N GLY A 521 36.42 -20.48 -26.10
CA GLY A 521 37.77 -20.82 -26.52
C GLY A 521 38.24 -22.23 -26.14
N PHE A 522 37.33 -23.16 -25.84
CA PHE A 522 37.67 -24.57 -25.59
C PHE A 522 36.66 -25.56 -26.22
N ALA A 523 36.95 -26.86 -26.14
CA ALA A 523 36.07 -27.92 -26.65
C ALA A 523 35.58 -28.81 -25.51
N VAL A 524 34.38 -29.36 -25.66
CA VAL A 524 33.76 -30.30 -24.70
C VAL A 524 33.34 -31.59 -25.39
N PRO A 525 33.24 -32.72 -24.66
CA PRO A 525 32.80 -33.99 -25.22
C PRO A 525 31.42 -33.91 -25.88
N ALA A 526 31.21 -34.70 -26.94
CA ALA A 526 29.92 -34.85 -27.58
C ALA A 526 28.87 -35.36 -26.57
N GLY A 527 27.67 -34.79 -26.59
CA GLY A 527 26.61 -35.12 -25.63
C GLY A 527 26.64 -34.35 -24.31
N THR A 528 27.61 -33.44 -24.10
CA THR A 528 27.61 -32.51 -22.96
C THR A 528 26.31 -31.71 -22.92
N LYS A 529 25.63 -31.73 -21.76
CA LYS A 529 24.32 -31.10 -21.55
C LYS A 529 24.38 -29.73 -20.89
N VAL A 530 25.29 -29.54 -19.93
CA VAL A 530 25.46 -28.31 -19.15
C VAL A 530 26.95 -28.12 -18.84
N LEU A 531 27.42 -26.88 -18.84
CA LEU A 531 28.74 -26.51 -18.36
C LEU A 531 28.61 -26.03 -16.91
N ILE A 532 29.44 -26.54 -16.01
CA ILE A 532 29.40 -26.18 -14.59
C ILE A 532 30.75 -25.59 -14.21
N GLY A 533 30.73 -24.36 -13.70
CA GLY A 533 31.90 -23.72 -13.11
C GLY A 533 31.83 -23.80 -11.60
N GLU A 534 32.82 -24.43 -10.98
CA GLU A 534 32.97 -24.36 -9.52
C GLU A 534 33.38 -22.94 -9.14
N VAL A 535 32.62 -22.34 -8.22
CA VAL A 535 32.88 -21.00 -7.68
C VAL A 535 33.44 -21.19 -6.28
N GLN A 536 34.72 -20.86 -6.10
CA GLN A 536 35.40 -20.97 -4.82
C GLN A 536 35.49 -19.59 -4.15
N GLY A 537 35.12 -19.50 -2.88
CA GLY A 537 35.73 -18.54 -1.96
C GLY A 537 35.39 -18.93 -0.51
N ILE A 538 36.29 -18.83 0.48
CA ILE A 538 37.28 -17.78 0.81
C ILE A 538 38.50 -18.36 1.59
N GLY A 539 39.62 -17.61 1.63
CA GLY A 539 40.59 -17.57 2.75
C GLY A 539 41.46 -16.28 2.74
N PRO A 540 41.96 -15.77 3.90
CA PRO A 540 42.73 -14.52 4.04
C PRO A 540 44.10 -14.49 3.33
N ASP A 541 44.50 -15.58 2.69
CA ASP A 541 45.76 -15.72 1.96
C ASP A 541 45.64 -15.36 0.47
N GLU A 542 44.45 -14.95 -0.01
CA GLU A 542 44.19 -14.57 -1.41
C GLU A 542 44.12 -13.03 -1.57
N PRO A 543 45.15 -12.35 -2.11
CA PRO A 543 45.26 -10.87 -2.15
C PRO A 543 44.18 -10.15 -2.96
N MET A 544 43.33 -10.91 -3.68
CA MET A 544 42.19 -10.40 -4.46
C MET A 544 40.85 -10.49 -3.72
N SER A 545 40.80 -11.09 -2.53
CA SER A 545 39.61 -11.23 -1.69
C SER A 545 39.40 -10.07 -0.71
N TYR A 546 40.23 -9.01 -0.80
CA TYR A 546 40.03 -7.73 -0.13
C TYR A 546 39.26 -6.76 -1.03
N GLU A 547 38.33 -6.01 -0.45
CA GLU A 547 37.63 -4.89 -1.06
C GLU A 547 38.63 -3.91 -1.72
N LYS A 548 38.54 -3.76 -3.05
CA LYS A 548 39.21 -2.69 -3.82
C LYS A 548 38.14 -1.70 -4.30
N LEU A 549 37.73 -0.81 -3.40
CA LEU A 549 37.06 0.42 -3.80
C LEU A 549 38.09 1.36 -4.43
N CYS A 550 37.95 1.63 -5.72
CA CYS A 550 38.34 2.92 -6.25
C CYS A 550 37.45 3.29 -7.45
N PRO A 551 36.70 4.40 -7.39
CA PRO A 551 36.90 5.43 -8.40
C PRO A 551 38.22 6.13 -8.04
N VAL A 552 39.20 6.13 -8.94
CA VAL A 552 40.50 6.77 -8.63
C VAL A 552 40.28 8.26 -8.35
N LEU A 553 40.70 8.72 -7.17
CA LEU A 553 41.36 10.01 -6.98
C LEU A 553 42.56 9.84 -6.05
N VAL A 554 43.73 9.76 -6.69
CA VAL A 554 45.08 10.21 -6.30
C VAL A 554 45.66 9.77 -4.94
N GLU A 555 46.84 9.17 -5.06
CA GLU A 555 47.82 8.80 -4.04
C GLU A 555 48.22 9.95 -3.10
N GLY A 556 48.19 9.70 -1.79
CA GLY A 556 48.78 10.56 -0.76
C GLY A 556 47.97 10.64 0.54
N ARG A 557 48.63 10.43 1.69
CA ARG A 557 48.08 10.49 3.06
C ARG A 557 46.99 11.56 3.23
N LEU A 558 45.78 11.14 3.64
CA LEU A 558 44.65 12.03 3.92
C LEU A 558 44.89 12.81 5.22
N ASP A 559 45.13 14.12 5.04
CA ASP A 559 45.27 15.14 6.08
C ASP A 559 43.90 15.55 6.63
N ALA A 560 43.83 15.87 7.92
CA ALA A 560 42.59 16.21 8.64
C ALA A 560 41.85 17.42 8.04
N ASP A 561 42.58 18.29 7.33
CA ASP A 561 42.03 19.48 6.67
C ASP A 561 41.13 19.17 5.45
N VAL A 562 41.29 18.00 4.82
CA VAL A 562 40.48 17.60 3.64
C VAL A 562 39.08 17.16 4.05
N VAL A 563 38.95 16.49 5.21
CA VAL A 563 37.67 16.05 5.77
C VAL A 563 36.85 17.27 6.25
N GLY A 564 37.50 18.27 6.85
CA GLY A 564 36.87 19.52 7.23
C GLY A 564 36.23 20.28 6.04
N LYS A 565 36.91 20.33 4.89
CA LYS A 565 36.41 21.01 3.68
C LYS A 565 35.21 20.32 3.02
N LYS A 566 35.13 18.98 3.07
CA LYS A 566 33.96 18.23 2.54
C LYS A 566 32.73 18.36 3.43
N LEU A 567 32.92 18.39 4.76
CA LEU A 567 31.84 18.64 5.71
C LEU A 567 31.22 20.04 5.54
N SER A 568 32.04 21.06 5.26
CA SER A 568 31.51 22.40 4.91
C SER A 568 30.74 22.42 3.59
N HIS A 569 31.08 21.55 2.62
CA HIS A 569 30.36 21.45 1.34
C HIS A 569 29.00 20.76 1.50
N LEU A 570 28.93 19.71 2.32
CA LEU A 570 27.69 19.04 2.71
C LEU A 570 26.78 19.94 3.55
N ALA A 571 27.36 20.73 4.46
CA ALA A 571 26.61 21.68 5.27
C ALA A 571 26.03 22.83 4.42
N ALA A 572 26.74 23.26 3.36
CA ALA A 572 26.23 24.19 2.36
C ALA A 572 25.08 23.59 1.51
N LEU A 573 25.12 22.29 1.22
CA LEU A 573 24.06 21.59 0.49
C LEU A 573 22.74 21.45 1.28
N PHE A 574 22.84 21.43 2.62
CA PHE A 574 21.69 21.26 3.53
C PHE A 574 21.37 22.49 4.39
N GLY A 575 22.09 23.61 4.20
CA GLY A 575 21.74 24.92 4.78
C GLY A 575 22.16 25.17 6.23
N PHE A 576 23.19 24.48 6.75
CA PHE A 576 23.71 24.69 8.12
C PHE A 576 25.20 25.10 8.08
N ALA A 577 25.68 25.87 9.06
CA ALA A 577 27.08 26.28 9.15
C ALA A 577 27.87 25.39 10.11
N VAL A 578 29.02 24.85 9.67
CA VAL A 578 29.97 24.14 10.54
C VAL A 578 30.97 25.16 11.11
N PRO A 579 31.12 25.29 12.44
CA PRO A 579 32.09 26.19 13.05
C PRO A 579 33.53 25.84 12.65
N ALA A 580 34.32 26.87 12.30
CA ALA A 580 35.73 26.71 11.94
C ALA A 580 36.53 26.09 13.11
N GLY A 581 37.22 24.97 12.85
CA GLY A 581 38.06 24.28 13.84
C GLY A 581 37.50 22.98 14.42
N THR A 582 36.40 22.44 13.88
CA THR A 582 35.84 21.14 14.31
C THR A 582 36.80 20.00 13.97
N LYS A 583 37.44 19.40 14.98
CA LYS A 583 38.33 18.22 14.83
C LYS A 583 37.52 16.92 14.82
N VAL A 584 37.69 16.09 13.79
CA VAL A 584 37.13 14.73 13.73
C VAL A 584 38.10 13.77 14.42
N LEU A 585 37.65 13.10 15.48
CA LEU A 585 38.41 12.05 16.17
C LEU A 585 38.01 10.69 15.60
N ILE A 586 38.96 9.92 15.07
CA ILE A 586 38.80 8.52 14.69
C ILE A 586 39.47 7.69 15.79
N GLY A 587 38.69 6.96 16.59
CA GLY A 587 39.20 6.06 17.64
C GLY A 587 39.07 4.59 17.24
N GLU A 588 40.08 3.78 17.57
CA GLU A 588 40.05 2.32 17.43
C GLU A 588 39.06 1.70 18.43
N VAL A 589 38.09 0.90 17.95
CA VAL A 589 37.17 0.13 18.81
C VAL A 589 37.63 -1.33 18.82
N ALA A 590 38.13 -1.78 19.97
CA ALA A 590 38.55 -3.17 20.18
C ALA A 590 37.37 -4.08 20.57
N ARG A 591 37.26 -5.22 19.86
CA ARG A 591 36.56 -6.50 20.17
C ARG A 591 35.34 -6.44 21.10
N ILE A 592 34.14 -6.58 20.52
CA ILE A 592 32.92 -7.04 21.20
C ILE A 592 32.44 -8.29 20.46
N GLY A 593 32.14 -9.37 21.19
CA GLY A 593 31.76 -10.67 20.62
C GLY A 593 30.32 -10.73 20.07
N PRO A 594 29.97 -11.78 19.32
CA PRO A 594 28.77 -11.83 18.47
C PRO A 594 27.41 -11.85 19.19
N ASP A 595 27.36 -12.07 20.52
CA ASP A 595 26.10 -12.35 21.23
C ASP A 595 25.66 -11.29 22.28
N GLU A 596 26.24 -10.09 22.31
CA GLU A 596 25.78 -9.02 23.21
C GLU A 596 25.09 -7.86 22.47
N PRO A 597 23.85 -7.46 22.82
CA PRO A 597 23.22 -6.28 22.25
C PRO A 597 23.94 -5.00 22.68
N MET A 598 24.21 -4.11 21.72
CA MET A 598 24.79 -2.77 21.96
C MET A 598 23.85 -1.96 22.87
N SER A 599 24.24 -1.72 24.13
CA SER A 599 23.57 -0.76 25.00
C SER A 599 24.25 0.61 24.94
N TYR A 600 23.44 1.66 25.02
CA TYR A 600 23.89 3.06 25.04
C TYR A 600 24.90 3.35 26.16
N GLU A 601 24.82 2.61 27.27
CA GLU A 601 25.70 2.76 28.44
C GLU A 601 27.15 2.32 28.16
N LYS A 602 27.38 1.36 27.24
CA LYS A 602 28.74 0.90 26.89
C LYS A 602 29.50 1.89 25.98
N LEU A 603 28.80 2.79 25.27
CA LEU A 603 29.39 3.83 24.42
C LEU A 603 29.81 5.09 25.22
N CYS A 604 29.27 5.25 26.43
CA CYS A 604 29.37 6.49 27.21
C CYS A 604 30.80 6.88 27.66
N PRO A 605 31.73 5.96 27.99
CA PRO A 605 33.07 6.36 28.47
C PRO A 605 33.95 7.02 27.39
N VAL A 606 33.66 6.80 26.10
CA VAL A 606 34.49 7.30 24.98
C VAL A 606 34.02 8.67 24.49
N LEU A 607 32.76 9.05 24.73
CA LEU A 607 32.12 10.20 24.08
C LEU A 607 31.75 11.37 25.00
N GLY A 608 32.40 11.49 26.16
CA GLY A 608 32.43 12.67 27.03
C GLY A 608 31.22 13.63 26.96
N GLU A 609 30.26 13.44 27.86
CA GLU A 609 29.12 14.32 28.21
C GLU A 609 28.79 15.50 27.26
N ARG A 610 28.32 15.25 26.02
CA ARG A 610 27.56 16.25 25.25
C ARG A 610 26.39 15.63 24.48
N LYS A 611 25.18 15.93 24.98
CA LYS A 611 23.86 15.48 24.48
C LYS A 611 23.47 16.08 23.11
N TRP A 612 24.20 15.86 22.03
CA TRP A 612 23.77 16.31 20.68
C TRP A 612 24.33 15.41 19.56
N PHE A 613 24.15 14.08 19.61
CA PHE A 613 24.63 13.19 18.53
C PHE A 613 23.78 11.92 18.30
N GLY A 614 22.46 11.99 18.54
CA GLY A 614 21.56 10.85 18.35
C GLY A 614 21.28 10.44 16.90
N TRP A 615 21.58 11.30 15.91
CA TRP A 615 21.22 11.05 14.50
C TRP A 615 22.40 10.62 13.62
N VAL A 616 23.63 11.02 13.93
CA VAL A 616 24.82 10.64 13.13
C VAL A 616 25.32 9.25 13.53
N ALA A 617 25.13 8.83 14.79
CA ALA A 617 25.52 7.49 15.24
C ALA A 617 24.71 6.37 14.56
N CYS A 618 23.43 6.59 14.23
CA CYS A 618 22.63 5.62 13.47
C CYS A 618 23.10 5.50 12.00
N CYS A 619 23.57 6.59 11.39
CA CYS A 619 24.13 6.52 10.03
C CYS A 619 25.47 5.77 10.01
N VAL A 620 26.29 5.91 11.06
CA VAL A 620 27.58 5.20 11.16
C VAL A 620 27.38 3.73 11.56
N ALA A 621 26.42 3.40 12.43
CA ALA A 621 26.06 2.01 12.72
C ALA A 621 25.37 1.32 11.53
N GLY A 622 24.57 2.06 10.76
CA GLY A 622 23.96 1.58 9.50
C GLY A 622 24.99 1.37 8.38
N VAL A 623 26.07 2.14 8.36
CA VAL A 623 27.18 1.95 7.40
C VAL A 623 28.16 0.87 7.89
N LEU A 624 28.41 0.74 9.19
CA LEU A 624 29.30 -0.29 9.74
C LEU A 624 28.68 -1.71 9.75
N ASN A 625 27.35 -1.84 9.87
CA ASN A 625 26.67 -3.14 9.69
C ASN A 625 26.62 -3.60 8.21
N VAL A 626 26.88 -2.69 7.26
CA VAL A 626 26.93 -3.03 5.82
C VAL A 626 28.34 -3.46 5.39
N CYS A 627 29.37 -3.21 6.20
CA CYS A 627 30.77 -3.46 5.84
C CYS A 627 31.38 -4.76 6.42
N GLN A 628 30.59 -5.70 6.96
CA GLN A 628 31.11 -6.97 7.51
C GLN A 628 30.69 -8.26 6.79
N ARG A 629 30.03 -8.20 5.63
CA ARG A 629 29.77 -9.40 4.82
C ARG A 629 30.79 -9.52 3.69
N VAL A 630 31.92 -10.16 3.98
CA VAL A 630 32.84 -10.67 2.96
C VAL A 630 32.10 -11.84 2.26
N GLY A 631 31.76 -11.68 0.98
CA GLY A 631 30.98 -12.68 0.24
C GLY A 631 31.32 -12.73 -1.26
N VAL A 632 31.45 -13.94 -1.79
CA VAL A 632 31.97 -14.38 -3.10
C VAL A 632 30.93 -14.24 -4.23
N TYR A 633 30.13 -13.17 -4.22
CA TYR A 633 28.99 -12.99 -5.11
C TYR A 633 28.81 -11.49 -5.41
N GLY A 634 28.55 -11.13 -6.67
CA GLY A 634 28.48 -9.72 -7.06
C GLY A 634 29.00 -9.44 -8.47
N LEU A 635 29.23 -8.16 -8.77
CA LEU A 635 29.65 -7.72 -10.11
C LEU A 635 30.97 -8.37 -10.57
N ASP A 636 31.83 -8.73 -9.60
CA ASP A 636 33.17 -9.29 -9.80
C ASP A 636 33.19 -10.82 -9.97
N GLU A 637 32.06 -11.52 -9.76
CA GLU A 637 31.92 -12.97 -9.99
C GLU A 637 30.86 -13.25 -11.08
N PRO A 638 31.25 -13.31 -12.37
CA PRO A 638 30.32 -13.49 -13.49
C PRO A 638 29.49 -14.77 -13.43
N MET A 639 29.93 -15.82 -12.72
CA MET A 639 29.13 -17.04 -12.54
C MET A 639 27.93 -16.81 -11.61
N SER A 640 27.92 -15.77 -10.78
CA SER A 640 26.80 -15.41 -9.90
C SER A 640 25.60 -14.79 -10.64
N TYR A 641 25.79 -14.29 -11.86
CA TYR A 641 24.75 -13.62 -12.65
C TYR A 641 23.72 -14.58 -13.23
N LYS A 642 22.62 -13.99 -13.71
CA LYS A 642 21.70 -14.60 -14.65
C LYS A 642 22.36 -14.81 -16.02
N LYS A 643 22.38 -16.06 -16.50
CA LYS A 643 23.13 -16.48 -17.71
C LYS A 643 22.25 -16.81 -18.92
N LEU A 644 20.99 -17.24 -18.72
CA LEU A 644 20.04 -17.64 -19.78
C LEU A 644 20.60 -18.60 -20.85
N CYS A 645 21.51 -19.47 -20.43
CA CYS A 645 22.15 -20.50 -21.23
C CYS A 645 22.46 -21.72 -20.34
N PRO A 646 22.82 -22.90 -20.87
CA PRO A 646 23.12 -24.11 -20.09
C PRO A 646 24.51 -24.04 -19.40
N VAL A 647 24.69 -23.00 -18.57
CA VAL A 647 25.85 -22.79 -17.68
C VAL A 647 25.34 -22.59 -16.25
N LEU A 648 25.94 -23.30 -15.28
CA LEU A 648 25.65 -23.17 -13.84
C LEU A 648 26.92 -22.79 -13.06
N GLY A 649 26.76 -21.94 -12.05
CA GLY A 649 27.73 -21.83 -10.96
C GLY A 649 27.47 -22.93 -9.93
N LEU A 650 28.51 -23.58 -9.42
CA LEU A 650 28.44 -24.58 -8.35
C LEU A 650 29.20 -24.07 -7.13
N TYR A 651 28.51 -23.91 -6.01
CA TYR A 651 29.03 -23.35 -4.77
C TYR A 651 29.03 -24.42 -3.70
N ARG A 652 30.15 -24.55 -3.00
CA ARG A 652 30.26 -25.37 -1.80
C ARG A 652 29.83 -24.56 -0.59
N ALA A 653 28.98 -25.11 0.27
CA ALA A 653 28.58 -24.52 1.55
C ALA A 653 29.09 -25.39 2.69
N ALA A 654 29.62 -24.79 3.75
CA ALA A 654 30.16 -25.54 4.89
C ALA A 654 29.06 -26.31 5.64
N ASP A 655 27.88 -25.69 5.75
CA ASP A 655 26.69 -26.22 6.41
C ASP A 655 25.42 -25.52 5.84
N TRP A 656 24.26 -25.91 6.37
CA TRP A 656 22.96 -25.32 6.04
C TRP A 656 22.91 -23.79 6.19
N ALA A 657 23.49 -23.23 7.26
CA ALA A 657 23.44 -21.79 7.51
C ALA A 657 24.22 -20.99 6.45
N ASP A 658 25.39 -21.51 6.05
CA ASP A 658 26.17 -20.96 4.94
C ASP A 658 25.45 -21.14 3.59
N ALA A 659 24.82 -22.29 3.37
CA ALA A 659 24.03 -22.55 2.15
C ALA A 659 22.88 -21.55 2.00
N LEU A 660 22.14 -21.33 3.08
CA LEU A 660 21.04 -20.37 3.16
C LEU A 660 21.52 -18.93 2.96
N GLY A 661 22.64 -18.56 3.60
CA GLY A 661 23.26 -17.25 3.44
C GLY A 661 23.67 -16.95 1.99
N LYS A 662 24.29 -17.92 1.31
CA LYS A 662 24.65 -17.81 -0.11
C LYS A 662 23.44 -17.70 -1.03
N ALA A 663 22.39 -18.49 -0.77
CA ALA A 663 21.15 -18.42 -1.54
C ALA A 663 20.51 -17.03 -1.43
N LYS A 664 20.44 -16.49 -0.20
CA LYS A 664 19.91 -15.14 0.08
C LYS A 664 20.68 -14.07 -0.70
N ALA A 665 22.01 -14.11 -0.64
CA ALA A 665 22.86 -13.17 -1.33
C ALA A 665 22.69 -13.19 -2.86
N LEU A 666 22.52 -14.36 -3.47
CA LEU A 666 22.29 -14.48 -4.92
C LEU A 666 20.91 -13.95 -5.35
N VAL A 667 19.90 -14.10 -4.48
CA VAL A 667 18.59 -13.47 -4.65
C VAL A 667 18.73 -11.95 -4.58
N GLU A 668 19.45 -11.44 -3.58
CA GLU A 668 19.68 -10.01 -3.39
C GLU A 668 20.40 -9.38 -4.60
N PHE A 669 21.34 -10.12 -5.20
CA PHE A 669 22.11 -9.65 -6.34
C PHE A 669 21.29 -9.49 -7.64
N GLY A 670 20.29 -10.34 -7.89
CA GLY A 670 19.58 -10.31 -9.19
C GLY A 670 18.37 -11.22 -9.34
N GLY A 671 17.81 -11.70 -8.23
CA GLY A 671 16.69 -12.65 -8.19
C GLY A 671 15.50 -12.24 -7.33
N HIS A 672 15.54 -11.06 -6.67
CA HIS A 672 14.48 -10.56 -5.79
C HIS A 672 13.09 -10.75 -6.40
N GLY A 673 12.22 -11.41 -5.63
CA GLY A 673 10.84 -11.66 -5.99
C GLY A 673 10.61 -12.75 -7.02
N HIS A 674 11.62 -13.32 -7.68
CA HIS A 674 11.38 -14.23 -8.80
C HIS A 674 11.17 -15.70 -8.37
N THR A 675 12.25 -16.45 -8.12
CA THR A 675 12.21 -17.90 -7.82
C THR A 675 13.46 -18.32 -7.04
N SER A 676 13.28 -19.24 -6.09
CA SER A 676 14.34 -19.99 -5.40
C SER A 676 13.96 -21.46 -5.29
N CYS A 677 14.95 -22.35 -5.16
CA CYS A 677 14.72 -23.80 -5.08
C CYS A 677 15.50 -24.43 -3.92
N LEU A 678 14.85 -25.37 -3.23
CA LEU A 678 15.43 -26.20 -2.18
C LEU A 678 15.22 -27.67 -2.53
N TYR A 679 16.29 -28.44 -2.51
CA TYR A 679 16.27 -29.90 -2.56
C TYR A 679 16.67 -30.42 -1.18
N THR A 680 15.75 -31.16 -0.55
CA THR A 680 15.86 -31.63 0.84
C THR A 680 14.93 -32.83 1.07
N SER A 681 15.12 -33.58 2.14
CA SER A 681 14.13 -34.57 2.57
C SER A 681 12.79 -33.89 2.90
N PRO A 682 11.63 -34.41 2.42
CA PRO A 682 10.32 -33.87 2.79
C PRO A 682 10.03 -33.88 4.30
N LEU A 683 10.81 -34.63 5.08
CA LEU A 683 10.71 -34.67 6.55
C LEU A 683 11.49 -33.55 7.24
N ASN A 684 12.35 -32.81 6.52
CA ASN A 684 13.17 -31.74 7.06
C ASN A 684 12.39 -30.41 7.13
N VAL A 685 11.35 -30.39 7.96
CA VAL A 685 10.46 -29.23 8.12
C VAL A 685 11.23 -27.99 8.59
N ALA A 686 12.30 -28.16 9.38
CA ALA A 686 13.11 -27.06 9.87
C ALA A 686 13.80 -26.29 8.73
N HIS A 687 14.54 -26.98 7.85
CA HIS A 687 15.19 -26.33 6.71
C HIS A 687 14.18 -25.73 5.73
N ILE A 688 13.05 -26.41 5.50
CA ILE A 688 11.98 -25.88 4.65
C ILE A 688 11.45 -24.55 5.22
N SER A 689 11.11 -24.51 6.51
CA SER A 689 10.60 -23.30 7.16
C SER A 689 11.63 -22.16 7.21
N GLU A 690 12.90 -22.46 7.47
CA GLU A 690 13.96 -21.45 7.45
C GLU A 690 14.17 -20.87 6.04
N PHE A 691 14.16 -21.72 5.01
CA PHE A 691 14.26 -21.29 3.61
C PHE A 691 13.05 -20.44 3.19
N GLU A 692 11.84 -20.82 3.60
CA GLU A 692 10.61 -20.07 3.38
C GLU A 692 10.64 -18.66 4.00
N CYS A 693 11.24 -18.54 5.20
CA CYS A 693 11.35 -17.26 5.90
C CYS A 693 12.43 -16.34 5.31
N GLU A 694 13.58 -16.89 4.89
CA GLU A 694 14.74 -16.08 4.48
C GLU A 694 14.76 -15.71 3.00
N MET A 695 14.17 -16.52 2.11
CA MET A 695 14.23 -16.26 0.67
C MET A 695 13.20 -15.21 0.24
N GLU A 696 13.67 -14.02 -0.14
CA GLU A 696 12.84 -12.96 -0.73
C GLU A 696 12.47 -13.24 -2.19
N THR A 697 11.76 -14.34 -2.43
CA THR A 697 11.27 -14.76 -3.74
C THR A 697 9.79 -15.14 -3.68
N VAL A 698 9.01 -14.80 -4.71
CA VAL A 698 7.56 -15.10 -4.74
C VAL A 698 7.29 -16.59 -4.93
N ARG A 699 8.21 -17.31 -5.58
CA ARG A 699 8.08 -18.74 -5.88
C ARG A 699 9.21 -19.50 -5.21
N ILE A 700 8.87 -20.22 -4.15
CA ILE A 700 9.77 -21.15 -3.46
C ILE A 700 9.40 -22.55 -3.91
N LEU A 701 10.35 -23.27 -4.48
CA LEU A 701 10.13 -24.61 -5.03
C LEU A 701 10.92 -25.62 -4.20
N VAL A 702 10.22 -26.61 -3.64
CA VAL A 702 10.85 -27.70 -2.90
C VAL A 702 10.82 -28.96 -3.75
N ASN A 703 11.98 -29.59 -3.98
CA ASN A 703 12.12 -30.84 -4.72
C ASN A 703 11.49 -30.83 -6.13
N SER A 704 11.62 -29.72 -6.85
CA SER A 704 11.04 -29.54 -8.18
C SER A 704 12.01 -28.81 -9.12
N PRO A 705 12.06 -29.17 -10.42
CA PRO A 705 12.80 -28.41 -11.42
C PRO A 705 12.30 -26.95 -11.48
N ALA A 706 13.21 -25.97 -11.51
CA ALA A 706 12.83 -24.57 -11.35
C ALA A 706 11.96 -24.02 -12.50
N SER A 707 12.35 -24.28 -13.75
CA SER A 707 11.67 -23.75 -14.93
C SER A 707 10.22 -24.22 -14.99
N GLN A 708 10.01 -25.53 -14.87
CA GLN A 708 8.69 -26.16 -14.95
C GLN A 708 7.87 -25.93 -13.68
N GLY A 709 8.51 -25.93 -12.51
CA GLY A 709 7.86 -25.63 -11.24
C GLY A 709 7.35 -24.19 -11.19
N ALA A 710 8.16 -23.21 -11.58
CA ALA A 710 7.81 -21.79 -11.46
C ALA A 710 6.74 -21.33 -12.46
N ILE A 711 6.73 -21.90 -13.69
CA ILE A 711 5.66 -21.60 -14.66
C ILE A 711 4.32 -22.20 -14.23
N GLY A 712 4.30 -23.19 -13.34
CA GLY A 712 3.11 -23.71 -12.69
C GLY A 712 2.46 -24.90 -13.39
N ASP A 713 1.59 -25.59 -12.65
CA ASP A 713 0.68 -26.69 -13.07
C ASP A 713 1.34 -28.00 -13.52
N LEU A 714 2.63 -28.00 -13.88
CA LEU A 714 3.32 -29.22 -14.33
C LEU A 714 3.86 -30.08 -13.17
N TYR A 715 4.34 -29.44 -12.10
CA TYR A 715 4.91 -30.12 -10.92
C TYR A 715 4.17 -29.80 -9.60
N ASN A 716 3.25 -28.82 -9.60
CA ASN A 716 2.66 -28.28 -8.37
C ASN A 716 1.14 -28.03 -8.41
N PHE A 717 0.43 -28.44 -9.47
CA PHE A 717 -1.05 -28.52 -9.68
C PHE A 717 -1.97 -27.36 -9.24
N HIS A 718 -1.46 -26.38 -8.50
CA HIS A 718 -2.19 -25.29 -7.85
C HIS A 718 -1.53 -23.94 -8.11
N LEU A 719 -0.22 -23.90 -8.40
CA LEU A 719 0.41 -22.70 -8.96
C LEU A 719 -0.10 -22.50 -10.39
N ASP A 720 -0.69 -21.34 -10.65
CA ASP A 720 -1.31 -21.02 -11.94
C ASP A 720 -0.32 -21.12 -13.12
N PRO A 721 -0.66 -21.77 -14.24
CA PRO A 721 0.21 -21.86 -15.40
C PRO A 721 0.38 -20.48 -16.06
N SER A 722 1.63 -20.00 -16.22
CA SER A 722 1.88 -18.66 -16.78
C SER A 722 3.27 -18.51 -17.41
N LEU A 723 3.37 -17.57 -18.37
CA LEU A 723 4.63 -17.11 -18.96
C LEU A 723 4.92 -15.63 -18.66
N THR A 724 4.13 -15.02 -17.77
CA THR A 724 4.40 -13.72 -17.16
C THR A 724 4.44 -13.92 -15.65
N LEU A 725 5.65 -14.01 -15.12
CA LEU A 725 5.92 -14.33 -13.74
C LEU A 725 6.13 -13.03 -12.95
N GLY A 726 5.09 -12.56 -12.25
CA GLY A 726 5.18 -11.39 -11.39
C GLY A 726 6.14 -11.62 -10.22
N CYS A 727 6.87 -10.57 -9.82
CA CYS A 727 7.91 -10.63 -8.79
C CYS A 727 7.58 -9.84 -7.53
N GLY A 728 6.36 -9.32 -7.41
CA GLY A 728 5.95 -8.48 -6.28
C GLY A 728 6.81 -7.22 -6.10
N SER A 729 6.67 -6.61 -4.92
CA SER A 729 7.39 -5.38 -4.53
C SER A 729 8.90 -5.56 -4.54
N TRP A 730 9.41 -6.72 -4.13
CA TRP A 730 10.85 -7.04 -4.17
C TRP A 730 11.43 -6.92 -5.58
N GLY A 731 10.71 -7.39 -6.61
CA GLY A 731 11.11 -7.23 -8.00
C GLY A 731 10.68 -5.92 -8.65
N SER A 732 10.19 -4.93 -7.89
CA SER A 732 9.59 -3.68 -8.40
C SER A 732 8.43 -3.90 -9.38
N THR A 733 7.56 -4.88 -9.08
CA THR A 733 6.36 -5.19 -9.88
C THR A 733 5.09 -5.19 -9.01
N SER A 734 3.94 -4.97 -9.64
CA SER A 734 2.62 -4.82 -8.99
C SER A 734 1.95 -6.13 -8.60
N VAL A 735 2.45 -7.28 -9.08
CA VAL A 735 1.84 -8.60 -8.89
C VAL A 735 2.89 -9.59 -8.41
N SER A 736 2.58 -10.31 -7.33
CA SER A 736 3.39 -11.41 -6.76
C SER A 736 2.74 -12.77 -7.07
N ALA A 737 2.38 -13.00 -8.32
CA ALA A 737 1.72 -14.22 -8.75
C ALA A 737 2.07 -14.58 -10.20
N ASN A 738 1.73 -15.81 -10.60
CA ASN A 738 1.63 -16.18 -12.01
C ASN A 738 0.42 -15.47 -12.61
N VAL A 739 0.65 -14.66 -13.65
CA VAL A 739 -0.42 -13.85 -14.23
C VAL A 739 -1.42 -14.75 -14.95
N GLY A 740 -2.71 -14.50 -14.67
CA GLY A 740 -3.89 -15.22 -15.17
C GLY A 740 -5.08 -14.28 -15.41
N PRO A 741 -6.27 -14.80 -15.79
CA PRO A 741 -7.46 -14.01 -16.17
C PRO A 741 -7.88 -12.96 -15.14
N GLN A 742 -7.79 -13.27 -13.85
CA GLN A 742 -8.17 -12.37 -12.75
C GLN A 742 -7.42 -11.04 -12.76
N HIS A 743 -6.21 -11.02 -13.30
CA HIS A 743 -5.37 -9.82 -13.38
C HIS A 743 -5.77 -8.91 -14.55
N LEU A 744 -6.60 -9.39 -15.48
CA LEU A 744 -7.05 -8.65 -16.67
C LEU A 744 -8.53 -8.25 -16.56
N LEU A 745 -9.08 -8.28 -15.34
CA LEU A 745 -10.46 -7.92 -15.04
C LEU A 745 -10.50 -6.89 -13.92
N ASN A 746 -11.39 -5.91 -14.06
CA ASN A 746 -11.91 -5.13 -12.95
C ASN A 746 -13.06 -5.91 -12.29
N VAL A 747 -13.18 -5.83 -10.96
CA VAL A 747 -14.32 -6.38 -10.22
C VAL A 747 -15.19 -5.24 -9.72
N LYS A 748 -16.42 -5.14 -10.23
CA LYS A 748 -17.42 -4.20 -9.72
C LYS A 748 -18.17 -4.86 -8.55
N THR A 749 -18.12 -4.26 -7.38
CA THR A 749 -18.88 -4.71 -6.21
C THR A 749 -20.18 -3.93 -6.11
N VAL A 750 -21.30 -4.63 -6.19
CA VAL A 750 -22.64 -4.11 -5.93
C VAL A 750 -23.03 -4.55 -4.51
N ALA A 751 -23.28 -3.60 -3.63
CA ALA A 751 -23.71 -3.83 -2.26
C ALA A 751 -25.09 -3.20 -2.03
N THR A 752 -26.04 -3.97 -1.49
CA THR A 752 -27.36 -3.47 -1.09
C THR A 752 -27.39 -3.17 0.41
N ARG A 753 -28.30 -2.27 0.85
CA ARG A 753 -28.53 -2.04 2.28
C ARG A 753 -28.93 -3.36 2.91
N GLN A 754 -28.15 -3.80 3.89
CA GLN A 754 -28.47 -4.93 4.74
C GLN A 754 -28.67 -4.46 6.17
N GLU A 755 -29.59 -5.10 6.87
CA GLU A 755 -29.73 -4.95 8.30
C GLU A 755 -28.96 -6.07 8.97
N ASN A 756 -28.22 -5.74 10.02
CA ASN A 756 -27.55 -6.79 10.75
C ASN A 756 -28.59 -7.68 11.46
N MET A 757 -28.34 -9.00 11.52
CA MET A 757 -29.11 -9.90 12.37
C MET A 757 -29.13 -9.36 13.80
N LEU A 758 -30.32 -9.10 14.35
CA LEU A 758 -30.50 -8.81 15.76
C LEU A 758 -30.92 -10.09 16.48
N TRP A 759 -30.65 -10.12 17.78
CA TRP A 759 -30.92 -11.21 18.69
C TRP A 759 -31.55 -10.63 19.95
N PHE A 760 -32.52 -11.35 20.50
CA PHE A 760 -33.09 -11.00 21.80
C PHE A 760 -32.42 -11.86 22.87
N ARG A 761 -31.59 -11.23 23.71
CA ARG A 761 -30.85 -11.85 24.79
C ARG A 761 -31.46 -11.46 26.14
N ALA A 762 -31.79 -12.47 26.93
CA ALA A 762 -32.21 -12.37 28.31
C ALA A 762 -31.67 -13.61 29.05
N PRO A 763 -31.66 -13.62 30.40
CA PRO A 763 -31.33 -14.83 31.14
C PRO A 763 -32.18 -16.01 30.66
N PRO A 764 -31.59 -17.20 30.46
CA PRO A 764 -32.34 -18.40 30.06
C PRO A 764 -33.46 -18.77 31.04
N LYS A 765 -33.34 -18.34 32.30
CA LYS A 765 -34.30 -18.60 33.37
C LYS A 765 -34.60 -17.31 34.13
N ILE A 766 -35.88 -16.95 34.19
CA ILE A 766 -36.38 -15.83 34.98
C ILE A 766 -37.52 -16.37 35.85
N TYR A 767 -37.27 -16.49 37.15
CA TYR A 767 -38.29 -16.84 38.14
C TYR A 767 -38.90 -15.56 38.68
N PHE A 768 -40.22 -15.51 38.81
CA PHE A 768 -40.92 -14.31 39.29
C PHE A 768 -42.15 -14.70 40.10
N LYS A 769 -42.73 -13.69 40.79
CA LYS A 769 -43.77 -13.77 41.83
C LYS A 769 -43.23 -14.00 43.23
N ARG A 770 -44.12 -13.74 44.21
CA ARG A 770 -43.88 -13.97 45.63
C ARG A 770 -43.56 -15.43 45.91
N GLY A 771 -42.45 -15.67 46.61
CA GLY A 771 -42.00 -17.00 47.02
C GLY A 771 -41.23 -17.76 45.94
N ALA A 772 -40.92 -17.11 44.81
CA ALA A 772 -40.13 -17.71 43.74
C ALA A 772 -38.70 -18.07 44.19
N LEU A 773 -38.16 -17.38 45.20
CA LEU A 773 -36.79 -17.60 45.71
C LEU A 773 -36.54 -19.05 46.12
N ASP A 774 -37.47 -19.64 46.88
CA ASP A 774 -37.31 -20.98 47.42
C ASP A 774 -37.29 -22.04 46.31
N LEU A 775 -38.16 -21.91 45.31
CA LEU A 775 -38.23 -22.85 44.19
C LEU A 775 -37.02 -22.69 43.26
N ALA A 776 -36.63 -21.46 42.94
CA ALA A 776 -35.54 -21.17 42.03
C ALA A 776 -34.19 -21.67 42.56
N LEU A 777 -33.90 -21.45 43.85
CA LEU A 777 -32.64 -21.89 44.46
C LEU A 777 -32.50 -23.42 44.48
N GLN A 778 -33.59 -24.20 44.47
CA GLN A 778 -33.52 -25.66 44.40
C GLN A 778 -32.87 -26.17 43.11
N GLU A 779 -32.95 -25.41 42.01
CA GLU A 779 -32.31 -25.78 40.75
C GLU A 779 -30.78 -25.67 40.78
N LEU A 780 -30.23 -25.01 41.79
CA LEU A 780 -28.79 -24.92 42.02
C LEU A 780 -28.22 -26.16 42.73
N LYS A 781 -29.07 -27.17 42.99
CA LYS A 781 -28.66 -28.47 43.54
C LYS A 781 -27.63 -29.12 42.61
N GLY A 782 -26.42 -29.33 43.14
CA GLY A 782 -25.28 -29.86 42.40
C GLY A 782 -24.09 -28.91 42.32
N CYS A 783 -24.33 -27.60 42.49
CA CYS A 783 -23.26 -26.63 42.77
C CYS A 783 -22.62 -26.95 44.13
N LYS A 784 -21.33 -26.62 44.29
CA LYS A 784 -20.56 -26.95 45.50
C LYS A 784 -20.25 -25.74 46.35
N ARG A 785 -19.98 -24.59 45.73
CA ARG A 785 -19.48 -23.38 46.39
C ARG A 785 -20.09 -22.10 45.81
N ALA A 786 -20.88 -21.41 46.62
CA ALA A 786 -21.50 -20.14 46.26
C ALA A 786 -20.74 -18.95 46.85
N PHE A 787 -20.37 -17.99 46.01
CA PHE A 787 -19.87 -16.67 46.43
C PHE A 787 -21.00 -15.65 46.33
N VAL A 788 -21.48 -15.16 47.46
CA VAL A 788 -22.63 -14.26 47.56
C VAL A 788 -22.14 -12.82 47.65
N VAL A 789 -22.60 -11.95 46.76
CA VAL A 789 -22.23 -10.53 46.67
C VAL A 789 -23.43 -9.67 47.04
N THR A 790 -23.26 -8.78 48.01
CA THR A 790 -24.34 -7.93 48.54
C THR A 790 -23.76 -6.64 49.13
N ASP A 791 -24.62 -5.69 49.52
CA ASP A 791 -24.23 -4.48 50.24
C ASP A 791 -24.36 -4.65 51.77
N PRO A 792 -23.71 -3.78 52.57
CA PRO A 792 -23.73 -3.92 54.02
C PRO A 792 -25.14 -3.79 54.62
N ALA A 793 -25.96 -2.90 54.06
CA ALA A 793 -27.29 -2.61 54.59
C ALA A 793 -28.23 -3.82 54.46
N LEU A 794 -28.23 -4.50 53.31
CA LEU A 794 -29.04 -5.71 53.11
C LEU A 794 -28.57 -6.87 53.98
N PHE A 795 -27.26 -6.99 54.22
CA PHE A 795 -26.70 -8.00 55.09
C PHE A 795 -27.10 -7.77 56.56
N GLU A 796 -26.95 -6.54 57.06
CA GLU A 796 -27.34 -6.15 58.42
C GLU A 796 -28.84 -6.27 58.68
N LEU A 797 -29.67 -5.98 57.67
CA LEU A 797 -31.13 -6.16 57.73
C LEU A 797 -31.56 -7.64 57.63
N GLY A 798 -30.62 -8.57 57.49
CA GLY A 798 -30.87 -10.01 57.43
C GLY A 798 -31.54 -10.50 56.15
N MET A 799 -31.64 -9.66 55.11
CA MET A 799 -32.32 -9.98 53.85
C MET A 799 -31.60 -11.08 53.05
N VAL A 800 -30.30 -11.28 53.29
CA VAL A 800 -29.47 -12.29 52.64
C VAL A 800 -29.53 -13.66 53.37
N SER A 801 -30.00 -13.67 54.62
CA SER A 801 -30.01 -14.88 55.48
C SER A 801 -30.83 -16.01 54.86
N GLY A 802 -31.99 -15.68 54.27
CA GLY A 802 -32.84 -16.65 53.58
C GLY A 802 -32.10 -17.36 52.43
N VAL A 803 -31.33 -16.62 51.63
CA VAL A 803 -30.50 -17.19 50.56
C VAL A 803 -29.44 -18.13 51.15
N LEU A 804 -28.70 -17.67 52.17
CA LEU A 804 -27.62 -18.46 52.79
C LEU A 804 -28.13 -19.74 53.47
N GLU A 805 -29.28 -19.70 54.12
CA GLU A 805 -29.91 -20.88 54.73
C GLU A 805 -30.32 -21.91 53.70
N ARG A 806 -30.94 -21.48 52.59
CA ARG A 806 -31.34 -22.39 51.51
C ARG A 806 -30.14 -23.02 50.81
N LEU A 807 -29.10 -22.25 50.53
CA LEU A 807 -27.85 -22.79 49.95
C LEU A 807 -27.19 -23.81 50.88
N ARG A 808 -27.11 -23.52 52.19
CA ARG A 808 -26.60 -24.48 53.19
C ARG A 808 -27.46 -25.75 53.25
N GLY A 809 -28.79 -25.61 53.18
CA GLY A 809 -29.73 -26.74 53.12
C GLY A 809 -29.55 -27.63 51.88
N LEU A 810 -29.01 -27.08 50.79
CA LEU A 810 -28.66 -27.83 49.57
C LEU A 810 -27.25 -28.42 49.60
N GLY A 811 -26.49 -28.23 50.69
CA GLY A 811 -25.10 -28.69 50.82
C GLY A 811 -24.08 -27.82 50.10
N ILE A 812 -24.44 -26.59 49.73
CA ILE A 812 -23.56 -25.64 49.03
C ILE A 812 -22.78 -24.83 50.07
N ALA A 813 -21.46 -24.88 50.03
CA ALA A 813 -20.62 -24.06 50.90
C ALA A 813 -20.68 -22.59 50.45
N THR A 814 -20.85 -21.65 51.38
CA THR A 814 -21.08 -20.24 51.06
C THR A 814 -19.96 -19.36 51.60
N LYS A 815 -19.55 -18.34 50.82
CA LYS A 815 -18.77 -17.20 51.28
C LYS A 815 -19.46 -15.91 50.83
N THR A 816 -19.55 -14.91 51.70
CA THR A 816 -20.27 -13.67 51.42
C THR A 816 -19.29 -12.49 51.36
N PHE A 817 -19.42 -11.65 50.35
CA PHE A 817 -18.76 -10.36 50.22
C PHE A 817 -19.81 -9.25 50.37
N THR A 818 -19.65 -8.44 51.41
CA THR A 818 -20.62 -7.41 51.83
C THR A 818 -20.21 -6.00 51.47
N ASP A 819 -18.98 -5.79 51.01
CA ASP A 819 -18.38 -4.45 50.91
C ASP A 819 -18.69 -3.77 49.57
N VAL A 820 -19.93 -3.95 49.05
CA VAL A 820 -20.39 -3.25 47.86
C VAL A 820 -21.14 -1.99 48.28
N GLU A 821 -20.55 -0.84 47.97
CA GLU A 821 -21.18 0.46 48.18
C GLU A 821 -21.98 0.90 46.94
N PRO A 822 -22.88 1.91 47.07
CA PRO A 822 -23.44 2.60 45.91
C PRO A 822 -22.32 3.12 44.99
N ASP A 823 -22.51 3.02 43.68
CA ASP A 823 -21.49 3.35 42.66
C ASP A 823 -20.20 2.50 42.77
N PRO A 824 -20.28 1.18 42.52
CA PRO A 824 -19.21 0.24 42.83
C PRO A 824 -17.91 0.57 42.09
N THR A 825 -16.77 0.31 42.72
CA THR A 825 -15.45 0.71 42.21
C THR A 825 -14.57 -0.47 41.78
N LEU A 826 -13.56 -0.20 40.96
CA LEU A 826 -12.54 -1.20 40.58
C LEU A 826 -11.78 -1.75 41.80
N GLY A 827 -11.53 -0.91 42.80
CA GLY A 827 -10.93 -1.32 44.07
C GLY A 827 -11.77 -2.37 44.79
N MET A 828 -13.10 -2.20 44.83
CA MET A 828 -14.01 -3.18 45.44
C MET A 828 -13.98 -4.52 44.72
N VAL A 829 -13.99 -4.52 43.38
CA VAL A 829 -13.90 -5.75 42.57
C VAL A 829 -12.57 -6.46 42.83
N THR A 830 -11.47 -5.72 42.92
CA THR A 830 -10.14 -6.29 43.22
C THR A 830 -10.13 -6.98 44.59
N LYS A 831 -10.64 -6.31 45.64
CA LYS A 831 -10.77 -6.89 46.99
C LYS A 831 -11.63 -8.15 47.01
N ALA A 832 -12.74 -8.17 46.25
CA ALA A 832 -13.57 -9.35 46.16
C ALA A 832 -12.85 -10.52 45.46
N LEU A 833 -12.07 -10.25 44.40
CA LEU A 833 -11.31 -11.27 43.67
C LEU A 833 -10.24 -11.95 44.54
N GLU A 834 -9.62 -11.24 45.47
CA GLU A 834 -8.69 -11.81 46.47
C GLU A 834 -9.35 -12.87 47.34
N GLN A 835 -10.65 -12.71 47.61
CA GLN A 835 -11.45 -13.66 48.38
C GLN A 835 -12.06 -14.77 47.52
N LEU A 836 -12.42 -14.45 46.29
CA LEU A 836 -13.14 -15.30 45.34
C LEU A 836 -12.21 -16.36 44.73
N ARG A 837 -10.99 -15.98 44.32
CA ARG A 837 -9.99 -16.89 43.72
C ARG A 837 -9.59 -18.08 44.61
N PRO A 838 -9.23 -17.92 45.90
CA PRO A 838 -8.91 -19.06 46.77
C PRO A 838 -10.14 -19.87 47.14
N PHE A 839 -11.32 -19.25 47.21
CA PHE A 839 -12.58 -19.96 47.50
C PHE A 839 -13.02 -20.87 46.35
N ARG A 840 -12.68 -20.49 45.10
CA ARG A 840 -12.96 -21.24 43.86
C ARG A 840 -14.46 -21.57 43.68
N PRO A 841 -15.37 -20.60 43.78
CA PRO A 841 -16.79 -20.86 43.59
C PRO A 841 -17.10 -21.43 42.20
N ASP A 842 -18.11 -22.29 42.14
CA ASP A 842 -18.79 -22.71 40.90
C ASP A 842 -20.14 -22.01 40.72
N LEU A 843 -20.47 -21.09 41.63
CA LEU A 843 -21.69 -20.29 41.65
C LEU A 843 -21.39 -18.90 42.25
N ILE A 844 -21.79 -17.84 41.57
CA ILE A 844 -21.76 -16.46 42.07
C ILE A 844 -23.21 -15.97 42.12
N ILE A 845 -23.63 -15.43 43.27
CA ILE A 845 -24.98 -14.92 43.47
C ILE A 845 -24.90 -13.45 43.89
N ALA A 846 -25.50 -12.56 43.12
CA ALA A 846 -25.72 -11.18 43.53
C ALA A 846 -27.10 -11.04 44.18
N VAL A 847 -27.14 -10.50 45.40
CA VAL A 847 -28.38 -10.17 46.12
C VAL A 847 -28.35 -8.68 46.44
N GLY A 848 -29.15 -7.89 45.73
CA GLY A 848 -29.19 -6.45 45.95
C GLY A 848 -29.80 -5.63 44.83
N GLY A 849 -29.54 -4.33 44.84
CA GLY A 849 -29.84 -3.43 43.72
C GLY A 849 -28.79 -3.50 42.61
N GLY A 850 -28.79 -2.51 41.71
CA GLY A 850 -27.84 -2.46 40.58
C GLY A 850 -26.37 -2.53 41.00
N SER A 851 -25.98 -1.86 42.10
CA SER A 851 -24.57 -1.82 42.53
C SER A 851 -24.00 -3.21 42.89
N PRO A 852 -24.62 -4.02 43.78
CA PRO A 852 -24.20 -5.42 43.98
C PRO A 852 -24.17 -6.27 42.70
N MET A 853 -25.15 -6.12 41.82
CA MET A 853 -25.24 -6.92 40.59
C MET A 853 -24.16 -6.56 39.57
N ASP A 854 -23.92 -5.27 39.36
CA ASP A 854 -22.93 -4.78 38.40
C ASP A 854 -21.50 -5.10 38.87
N ALA A 855 -21.24 -4.93 40.17
CA ALA A 855 -19.97 -5.35 40.77
C ALA A 855 -19.74 -6.86 40.61
N ALA A 856 -20.77 -7.67 40.88
CA ALA A 856 -20.69 -9.13 40.74
C ALA A 856 -20.47 -9.59 39.30
N LYS A 857 -21.05 -8.90 38.29
CA LYS A 857 -20.77 -9.19 36.86
C LYS A 857 -19.30 -9.01 36.52
N LEU A 858 -18.68 -7.93 37.00
CA LEU A 858 -17.25 -7.70 36.77
C LEU A 858 -16.38 -8.71 37.54
N MET A 859 -16.75 -9.05 38.79
CA MET A 859 -16.11 -10.13 39.54
C MET A 859 -16.19 -11.47 38.80
N TRP A 860 -17.36 -11.80 38.22
CA TRP A 860 -17.59 -13.02 37.45
C TRP A 860 -16.71 -13.06 36.19
N LEU A 861 -16.69 -11.98 35.41
CA LEU A 861 -15.83 -11.85 34.24
C LEU A 861 -14.36 -12.04 34.58
N MET A 862 -13.83 -11.30 35.56
CA MET A 862 -12.41 -11.34 35.92
C MET A 862 -12.00 -12.63 36.64
N TYR A 863 -12.96 -13.37 37.20
CA TYR A 863 -12.73 -14.70 37.74
C TYR A 863 -12.63 -15.77 36.64
N GLU A 864 -13.53 -15.75 35.66
CA GLU A 864 -13.48 -16.70 34.53
C GLU A 864 -12.37 -16.38 33.53
N GLN A 865 -12.00 -15.10 33.41
CA GLN A 865 -10.98 -14.60 32.49
C GLN A 865 -9.92 -13.77 33.24
N PRO A 866 -8.97 -14.40 33.96
CA PRO A 866 -8.00 -13.68 34.79
C PRO A 866 -7.06 -12.73 34.03
N GLY A 867 -6.90 -12.91 32.72
CA GLY A 867 -6.08 -12.06 31.85
C GLY A 867 -6.80 -10.81 31.32
N THR A 868 -8.09 -10.64 31.60
CA THR A 868 -8.87 -9.49 31.15
C THR A 868 -8.36 -8.19 31.79
N LYS A 869 -8.03 -7.21 30.95
CA LYS A 869 -7.75 -5.83 31.39
C LYS A 869 -9.03 -5.00 31.35
N PHE A 870 -9.23 -4.16 32.35
CA PHE A 870 -10.46 -3.37 32.46
C PHE A 870 -10.63 -2.39 31.30
N GLU A 871 -9.53 -1.75 30.88
CA GLU A 871 -9.51 -0.77 29.80
C GLU A 871 -9.95 -1.40 28.47
N GLU A 872 -9.61 -2.67 28.26
CA GLU A 872 -9.97 -3.43 27.05
C GLU A 872 -11.48 -3.70 26.98
N VAL A 873 -12.13 -3.98 28.11
CA VAL A 873 -13.58 -4.27 28.17
C VAL A 873 -14.43 -3.00 28.31
N ALA A 874 -13.84 -1.92 28.83
CA ALA A 874 -14.45 -0.60 28.93
C ALA A 874 -14.45 0.18 27.61
N ALA A 875 -13.71 -0.29 26.60
CA ALA A 875 -13.65 0.32 25.28
C ALA A 875 -15.04 0.45 24.63
N ARG A 876 -15.28 1.62 24.00
CA ARG A 876 -16.52 1.94 23.30
C ARG A 876 -16.65 1.17 21.99
N PHE A 877 -17.89 0.99 21.56
CA PHE A 877 -18.21 0.28 20.33
C PHE A 877 -19.45 0.86 19.67
N MET A 878 -19.53 0.75 18.35
CA MET A 878 -20.74 1.08 17.59
C MET A 878 -21.71 -0.11 17.51
N ASP A 879 -21.17 -1.34 17.51
CA ASP A 879 -21.92 -2.59 17.48
C ASP A 879 -21.34 -3.52 18.54
N ILE A 880 -22.15 -3.95 19.51
CA ILE A 880 -21.73 -4.76 20.66
C ILE A 880 -21.05 -6.08 20.24
N ARG A 881 -21.26 -6.53 19.00
CA ARG A 881 -20.62 -7.73 18.43
C ARG A 881 -19.28 -7.46 17.75
N LYS A 882 -18.99 -6.21 17.37
CA LYS A 882 -17.79 -5.81 16.63
C LYS A 882 -16.89 -5.00 17.56
N ARG A 883 -16.33 -5.69 18.54
CA ARG A 883 -15.39 -5.12 19.51
C ARG A 883 -13.95 -5.34 19.07
N ILE A 884 -13.10 -4.41 19.50
CA ILE A 884 -11.64 -4.59 19.43
C ILE A 884 -11.24 -5.77 20.33
N ASN A 885 -11.78 -5.82 21.56
CA ASN A 885 -11.52 -6.89 22.52
C ASN A 885 -12.81 -7.68 22.77
N ALA A 886 -12.84 -8.94 22.35
CA ALA A 886 -13.99 -9.82 22.54
C ALA A 886 -13.94 -10.48 23.92
N ILE A 887 -15.06 -10.51 24.62
CA ILE A 887 -15.22 -11.29 25.86
C ILE A 887 -15.66 -12.71 25.49
N PRO A 888 -14.91 -13.77 25.84
CA PRO A 888 -15.34 -15.14 25.62
C PRO A 888 -16.64 -15.45 26.36
N PRO A 889 -17.43 -16.45 25.92
CA PRO A 889 -18.62 -16.88 26.65
C PRO A 889 -18.29 -17.25 28.10
N LEU A 890 -18.98 -16.63 29.05
CA LEU A 890 -18.88 -16.90 30.49
C LEU A 890 -19.83 -18.03 30.92
N GLY A 891 -19.69 -18.49 32.17
CA GLY A 891 -20.52 -19.53 32.77
C GLY A 891 -19.89 -20.92 32.73
N LYS A 892 -18.61 -21.02 32.34
CA LYS A 892 -17.89 -22.31 32.25
C LYS A 892 -17.27 -22.72 33.59
N VAL A 893 -16.89 -21.75 34.41
CA VAL A 893 -16.26 -21.98 35.71
C VAL A 893 -17.27 -21.75 36.82
N ALA A 894 -18.05 -20.68 36.75
CA ALA A 894 -19.10 -20.37 37.70
C ALA A 894 -20.37 -19.87 37.02
N GLN A 895 -21.53 -20.34 37.47
CA GLN A 895 -22.81 -19.77 37.05
C GLN A 895 -23.06 -18.44 37.77
N PHE A 896 -23.71 -17.49 37.11
CA PHE A 896 -24.10 -16.21 37.72
C PHE A 896 -25.62 -16.10 37.90
N VAL A 897 -26.04 -15.90 39.15
CA VAL A 897 -27.45 -15.72 39.54
C VAL A 897 -27.65 -14.31 40.10
N ALA A 898 -28.66 -13.61 39.60
CA ALA A 898 -29.02 -12.27 40.05
C ALA A 898 -30.37 -12.25 40.76
N ILE A 899 -30.41 -11.68 41.96
CA ILE A 899 -31.60 -11.60 42.82
C ILE A 899 -31.84 -10.11 43.17
N PRO A 900 -32.70 -9.40 42.43
CA PRO A 900 -32.93 -7.99 42.67
C PRO A 900 -33.72 -7.76 43.97
N THR A 901 -33.29 -6.76 44.76
CA THR A 901 -34.03 -6.27 45.95
C THR A 901 -34.55 -4.85 45.77
N THR A 902 -34.41 -4.30 44.56
CA THR A 902 -34.97 -3.00 44.16
C THR A 902 -35.74 -3.13 42.85
N SER A 903 -36.66 -2.22 42.59
CA SER A 903 -37.48 -2.20 41.37
C SER A 903 -37.08 -1.04 40.47
N GLY A 904 -35.88 -1.07 39.90
CA GLY A 904 -35.38 -0.01 39.01
C GLY A 904 -34.43 -0.45 37.90
N THR A 905 -33.22 -0.88 38.26
CA THR A 905 -32.11 -0.98 37.30
C THR A 905 -32.28 -2.07 36.24
N GLY A 906 -33.05 -3.12 36.53
CA GLY A 906 -33.17 -4.29 35.65
C GLY A 906 -31.86 -5.07 35.47
N SER A 907 -30.85 -4.81 36.30
CA SER A 907 -29.51 -5.42 36.18
C SER A 907 -29.54 -6.95 36.22
N GLU A 908 -30.59 -7.56 36.77
CA GLU A 908 -30.77 -9.01 36.82
C GLU A 908 -31.02 -9.66 35.46
N VAL A 909 -31.42 -8.88 34.45
CA VAL A 909 -31.72 -9.38 33.09
C VAL A 909 -30.85 -8.76 32.00
N THR A 910 -29.95 -7.84 32.35
CA THR A 910 -29.20 -7.06 31.36
C THR A 910 -27.75 -7.55 31.17
N PRO A 911 -27.16 -7.32 29.99
CA PRO A 911 -25.74 -7.55 29.71
C PRO A 911 -24.83 -6.40 30.16
N PHE A 912 -25.32 -5.49 31.01
CA PHE A 912 -24.62 -4.26 31.38
C PHE A 912 -24.10 -4.31 32.82
N ALA A 913 -22.99 -3.62 33.07
CA ALA A 913 -22.47 -3.39 34.41
C ALA A 913 -21.83 -2.00 34.46
N VAL A 914 -22.18 -1.17 35.46
CA VAL A 914 -21.56 0.14 35.65
C VAL A 914 -20.56 0.05 36.80
N VAL A 915 -19.31 0.42 36.53
CA VAL A 915 -18.23 0.47 37.54
C VAL A 915 -17.50 1.80 37.42
N THR A 916 -17.17 2.38 38.58
CA THR A 916 -16.42 3.63 38.68
C THR A 916 -14.92 3.34 38.77
N ASP A 917 -14.14 4.03 37.96
CA ASP A 917 -12.70 4.12 38.16
C ASP A 917 -12.41 5.26 39.15
N GLU A 918 -11.94 4.89 40.35
CA GLU A 918 -11.61 5.84 41.42
C GLU A 918 -10.47 6.78 41.04
N ALA A 919 -9.56 6.38 40.14
CA ALA A 919 -8.42 7.19 39.74
C ALA A 919 -8.82 8.34 38.81
N THR A 920 -9.78 8.09 37.92
CA THR A 920 -10.25 9.09 36.93
C THR A 920 -11.58 9.74 37.33
N GLY A 921 -12.33 9.15 38.27
CA GLY A 921 -13.69 9.55 38.63
C GLY A 921 -14.74 9.21 37.57
N ILE A 922 -14.35 8.47 36.51
CA ILE A 922 -15.23 8.16 35.39
C ILE A 922 -16.05 6.89 35.70
N LYS A 923 -17.36 6.98 35.50
CA LYS A 923 -18.27 5.82 35.50
C LYS A 923 -18.27 5.16 34.12
N TYR A 924 -17.83 3.91 34.05
CA TYR A 924 -17.78 3.14 32.82
C TYR A 924 -18.96 2.17 32.73
N PRO A 925 -19.90 2.37 31.79
CA PRO A 925 -20.85 1.33 31.44
C PRO A 925 -20.16 0.26 30.60
N LEU A 926 -19.94 -0.91 31.20
CA LEU A 926 -19.59 -2.13 30.50
C LEU A 926 -20.84 -2.73 29.88
N ALA A 927 -20.70 -3.26 28.68
CA ALA A 927 -21.75 -3.96 27.98
C ALA A 927 -21.14 -5.20 27.36
N ASP A 928 -21.71 -6.38 27.50
CA ASP A 928 -21.40 -7.53 26.63
C ASP A 928 -22.46 -8.59 26.87
N TYR A 929 -22.97 -9.24 25.82
CA TYR A 929 -23.96 -10.29 26.03
C TYR A 929 -23.44 -11.46 26.86
N ALA A 930 -22.12 -11.67 26.93
CA ALA A 930 -21.50 -12.62 27.83
C ALA A 930 -21.75 -12.31 29.32
N LEU A 931 -22.02 -11.04 29.67
CA LEU A 931 -22.37 -10.59 31.04
C LEU A 931 -23.85 -10.81 31.40
N THR A 932 -24.66 -11.38 30.50
CA THR A 932 -26.06 -11.70 30.80
C THR A 932 -26.11 -12.79 31.88
N PRO A 933 -26.85 -12.59 32.99
CA PRO A 933 -26.96 -13.59 34.04
C PRO A 933 -27.48 -14.94 33.54
N SER A 934 -27.02 -16.02 34.16
CA SER A 934 -27.49 -17.38 33.87
C SER A 934 -28.91 -17.61 34.39
N MET A 935 -29.29 -16.89 35.45
CA MET A 935 -30.60 -16.95 36.09
C MET A 935 -30.93 -15.63 36.78
N ALA A 936 -32.18 -15.19 36.65
CA ALA A 936 -32.75 -14.09 37.43
C ALA A 936 -33.86 -14.61 38.36
N ILE A 937 -33.88 -14.16 39.61
CA ILE A 937 -34.87 -14.55 40.63
C ILE A 937 -35.57 -13.30 41.16
N VAL A 938 -36.68 -12.93 40.53
CA VAL A 938 -37.47 -11.72 40.75
C VAL A 938 -38.58 -11.99 41.79
N ASP A 939 -38.18 -12.21 43.05
CA ASP A 939 -39.13 -12.48 44.14
C ASP A 939 -39.65 -11.19 44.77
N ALA A 940 -40.94 -10.90 44.54
CA ALA A 940 -41.57 -9.68 45.02
C ALA A 940 -41.63 -9.54 46.56
N ASN A 941 -41.38 -10.60 47.32
CA ASN A 941 -41.25 -10.49 48.78
C ASN A 941 -40.05 -9.62 49.20
N LEU A 942 -39.01 -9.54 48.35
CA LEU A 942 -37.77 -8.81 48.65
C LEU A 942 -37.90 -7.29 48.53
N VAL A 943 -39.00 -6.79 47.96
CA VAL A 943 -39.22 -5.35 47.73
C VAL A 943 -40.33 -4.74 48.60
N ASP A 944 -40.97 -5.52 49.47
CA ASP A 944 -42.09 -5.04 50.29
C ASP A 944 -41.71 -3.86 51.19
N ALA A 945 -40.59 -4.01 51.88
CA ALA A 945 -40.04 -3.04 52.82
C ALA A 945 -39.21 -1.93 52.15
N MET A 946 -39.16 -1.87 50.81
CA MET A 946 -38.34 -0.89 50.09
C MET A 946 -38.70 0.56 50.52
N PRO A 947 -37.73 1.39 50.95
CA PRO A 947 -37.97 2.76 51.34
C PRO A 947 -38.68 3.60 50.26
N ARG A 948 -39.41 4.64 50.69
CA ARG A 948 -40.13 5.54 49.77
C ARG A 948 -39.23 6.17 48.72
N SER A 949 -38.05 6.67 49.13
CA SER A 949 -37.08 7.28 48.22
C SER A 949 -36.61 6.31 47.13
N LEU A 950 -36.22 5.08 47.50
CA LEU A 950 -35.82 4.04 46.55
C LEU A 950 -36.97 3.57 45.65
N THR A 951 -38.21 3.61 46.15
CA THR A 951 -39.41 3.31 45.36
C THR A 951 -39.59 4.31 44.23
N VAL A 952 -39.44 5.61 44.53
CA VAL A 952 -39.58 6.68 43.52
C VAL A 952 -38.44 6.61 42.52
N TYR A 953 -37.18 6.57 42.99
CA TYR A 953 -36.03 6.62 42.10
C TYR A 953 -35.96 5.38 41.22
N GLY A 954 -36.14 4.18 41.77
CA GLY A 954 -36.17 2.95 40.97
C GLY A 954 -37.37 2.91 40.02
N GLY A 955 -38.56 3.29 40.47
CA GLY A 955 -39.74 3.26 39.60
C GLY A 955 -39.67 4.22 38.42
N LEU A 956 -39.09 5.41 38.62
CA LEU A 956 -38.88 6.38 37.54
C LEU A 956 -37.75 5.94 36.61
N ASP A 957 -36.70 5.32 37.14
CA ASP A 957 -35.64 4.68 36.35
C ASP A 957 -36.23 3.64 35.37
N ALA A 958 -37.07 2.73 35.89
CA ALA A 958 -37.78 1.75 35.09
C ALA A 958 -38.71 2.38 34.01
N LEU A 959 -39.34 3.51 34.32
CA LEU A 959 -40.13 4.26 33.34
C LEU A 959 -39.23 4.84 32.24
N VAL A 960 -38.09 5.44 32.58
CA VAL A 960 -37.13 5.97 31.60
C VAL A 960 -36.54 4.86 30.75
N HIS A 961 -36.19 3.71 31.33
CA HIS A 961 -35.79 2.52 30.58
C HIS A 961 -36.83 2.15 29.52
N GLY A 962 -38.11 2.09 29.89
CA GLY A 962 -39.20 1.83 28.95
C GLY A 962 -39.30 2.89 27.85
N LEU A 963 -39.24 4.18 28.19
CA LEU A 963 -39.36 5.28 27.22
C LEU A 963 -38.20 5.31 26.22
N GLU A 964 -36.95 5.24 26.70
CA GLU A 964 -35.78 5.32 25.82
C GLU A 964 -35.62 4.07 24.94
N SER A 965 -35.84 2.87 25.51
CA SER A 965 -35.79 1.62 24.73
C SER A 965 -36.88 1.55 23.64
N TYR A 966 -38.03 2.22 23.83
CA TYR A 966 -39.09 2.29 22.82
C TYR A 966 -38.69 3.14 21.62
N VAL A 967 -38.08 4.31 21.86
CA VAL A 967 -37.69 5.26 20.80
C VAL A 967 -36.28 5.04 20.28
N SER A 968 -35.51 4.11 20.86
CA SER A 968 -34.16 3.80 20.43
C SER A 968 -34.09 3.42 18.95
N VAL A 969 -32.95 3.74 18.32
CA VAL A 969 -32.61 3.30 16.96
C VAL A 969 -32.38 1.80 16.87
N CYS A 970 -32.17 1.14 18.02
CA CYS A 970 -32.02 -0.31 18.14
C CYS A 970 -33.33 -1.01 18.56
N ALA A 971 -34.44 -0.28 18.68
CA ALA A 971 -35.72 -0.87 19.06
C ALA A 971 -36.22 -1.87 18.00
N THR A 972 -36.75 -2.99 18.47
CA THR A 972 -37.32 -4.07 17.64
C THR A 972 -38.76 -4.34 18.08
N ASP A 973 -39.51 -5.13 17.30
CA ASP A 973 -40.87 -5.52 17.69
C ASP A 973 -40.89 -6.28 19.03
N PHE A 974 -39.83 -7.01 19.36
CA PHE A 974 -39.67 -7.69 20.65
C PHE A 974 -39.50 -6.72 21.82
N THR A 975 -38.68 -5.67 21.64
CA THR A 975 -38.41 -4.70 22.71
C THR A 975 -39.54 -3.69 22.86
N LYS A 976 -40.12 -3.21 21.75
CA LYS A 976 -41.22 -2.22 21.76
C LYS A 976 -42.41 -2.69 22.59
N GLY A 977 -42.82 -3.95 22.44
CA GLY A 977 -43.92 -4.52 23.24
C GLY A 977 -43.61 -4.55 24.74
N GLN A 978 -42.38 -4.91 25.12
CA GLN A 978 -41.93 -4.94 26.51
C GLN A 978 -41.85 -3.53 27.11
N SER A 979 -41.22 -2.59 26.37
CA SER A 979 -41.13 -1.18 26.75
C SER A 979 -42.51 -0.57 27.03
N LEU A 980 -43.48 -0.78 26.13
CA LEU A 980 -44.82 -0.23 26.28
C LEU A 980 -45.56 -0.82 27.48
N GLN A 981 -45.41 -2.13 27.71
CA GLN A 981 -45.99 -2.79 28.87
C GLN A 981 -45.40 -2.28 30.18
N ALA A 982 -44.08 -2.11 30.25
CA ALA A 982 -43.40 -1.54 31.41
C ALA A 982 -43.88 -0.11 31.69
N ILE A 983 -43.98 0.74 30.66
CA ILE A 983 -44.49 2.12 30.79
C ILE A 983 -45.89 2.13 31.40
N LYS A 984 -46.83 1.32 30.87
CA LYS A 984 -48.20 1.22 31.41
C LYS A 984 -48.21 0.81 32.88
N MET A 985 -47.40 -0.19 33.24
CA MET A 985 -47.29 -0.67 34.62
C MET A 985 -46.72 0.39 35.54
N CYS A 986 -45.69 1.13 35.11
CA CYS A 986 -45.11 2.24 35.87
C CYS A 986 -46.16 3.32 36.16
N PHE A 987 -46.90 3.80 35.16
CA PHE A 987 -47.96 4.80 35.35
C PHE A 987 -49.07 4.31 36.28
N GLN A 988 -49.44 3.02 36.20
CA GLN A 988 -50.54 2.46 36.98
C GLN A 988 -50.17 2.18 38.44
N TYR A 989 -48.97 1.65 38.70
CA TYR A 989 -48.63 1.06 40.00
C TYR A 989 -47.60 1.87 40.79
N LEU A 990 -46.78 2.71 40.17
CA LEU A 990 -45.77 3.49 40.90
C LEU A 990 -46.38 4.45 41.95
N PRO A 991 -47.44 5.24 41.64
CA PRO A 991 -48.09 6.09 42.65
C PRO A 991 -48.61 5.29 43.85
N ARG A 992 -49.16 4.09 43.58
CA ARG A 992 -49.69 3.19 44.59
C ARG A 992 -48.59 2.62 45.48
N ALA A 993 -47.52 2.12 44.86
CA ALA A 993 -46.35 1.58 45.56
C ALA A 993 -45.69 2.65 46.44
N TYR A 994 -45.62 3.90 45.97
CA TYR A 994 -45.09 5.03 46.75
C TYR A 994 -45.98 5.38 47.96
N LYS A 995 -47.28 5.55 47.72
CA LYS A 995 -48.23 6.01 48.75
C LYS A 995 -48.44 4.96 49.85
N HIS A 996 -48.65 3.71 49.43
CA HIS A 996 -49.10 2.62 50.32
C HIS A 996 -47.98 1.67 50.74
N GLY A 997 -46.85 1.61 50.02
CA GLY A 997 -45.69 0.79 50.37
C GLY A 997 -46.05 -0.68 50.57
N ALA A 998 -45.55 -1.28 51.66
CA ALA A 998 -45.85 -2.67 52.05
C ALA A 998 -47.35 -2.98 52.23
N LYS A 999 -48.21 -1.97 52.38
CA LYS A 999 -49.67 -2.15 52.48
C LYS A 999 -50.35 -2.37 51.12
N ASP A 1000 -49.62 -2.21 50.01
CA ASP A 1000 -50.10 -2.55 48.66
C ASP A 1000 -49.14 -3.54 47.99
N PRO A 1001 -49.17 -4.82 48.40
CA PRO A 1001 -48.27 -5.86 47.89
C PRO A 1001 -48.42 -6.11 46.39
N VAL A 1002 -49.59 -5.79 45.82
CA VAL A 1002 -49.88 -5.91 44.37
C VAL A 1002 -49.11 -4.84 43.60
N ALA A 1003 -49.14 -3.58 44.07
CA ALA A 1003 -48.37 -2.51 43.43
C ALA A 1003 -46.85 -2.73 43.53
N ARG A 1004 -46.37 -3.29 44.65
CA ARG A 1004 -44.96 -3.67 44.82
C ARG A 1004 -44.51 -4.72 43.80
N GLU A 1005 -45.27 -5.81 43.69
CA GLU A 1005 -44.99 -6.88 42.74
C GLU A 1005 -45.07 -6.38 41.29
N ALA A 1006 -46.09 -5.58 40.96
CA ALA A 1006 -46.24 -5.02 39.62
C ALA A 1006 -45.06 -4.12 39.25
N MET A 1007 -44.60 -3.24 40.15
CA MET A 1007 -43.43 -2.40 39.89
C MET A 1007 -42.13 -3.20 39.74
N HIS A 1008 -41.97 -4.27 40.52
CA HIS A 1008 -40.82 -5.16 40.40
C HIS A 1008 -40.78 -5.83 39.03
N ASN A 1009 -41.91 -6.37 38.58
CA ASN A 1009 -42.06 -6.92 37.24
C ASN A 1009 -41.85 -5.87 36.14
N ALA A 1010 -42.35 -4.63 36.33
CA ALA A 1010 -42.18 -3.55 35.37
C ALA A 1010 -40.69 -3.21 35.15
N ALA A 1011 -39.90 -3.16 36.22
CA ALA A 1011 -38.46 -2.94 36.15
C ALA A 1011 -37.73 -4.06 35.40
N THR A 1012 -38.06 -5.33 35.68
CA THR A 1012 -37.49 -6.47 34.94
C THR A 1012 -37.88 -6.45 33.46
N ILE A 1013 -39.15 -6.17 33.13
CA ILE A 1013 -39.61 -6.08 31.73
C ILE A 1013 -38.91 -4.93 30.99
N ALA A 1014 -38.76 -3.77 31.63
CA ALA A 1014 -38.00 -2.66 31.07
C ALA A 1014 -36.52 -3.05 30.86
N GLY A 1015 -35.93 -3.76 31.83
CA GLY A 1015 -34.60 -4.36 31.79
C GLY A 1015 -34.39 -5.23 30.55
N MET A 1016 -35.31 -6.16 30.31
CA MET A 1016 -35.29 -7.04 29.13
C MET A 1016 -35.36 -6.26 27.82
N ALA A 1017 -36.13 -5.17 27.78
CA ALA A 1017 -36.25 -4.33 26.60
C ALA A 1017 -34.95 -3.58 26.31
N PHE A 1018 -34.40 -2.85 27.29
CA PHE A 1018 -33.20 -2.04 27.07
C PHE A 1018 -31.91 -2.88 26.99
N ALA A 1019 -31.89 -4.10 27.54
CA ALA A 1019 -30.84 -5.08 27.29
C ALA A 1019 -30.58 -5.32 25.79
N ASN A 1020 -31.61 -5.11 24.97
CA ASN A 1020 -31.58 -5.39 23.53
C ASN A 1020 -31.78 -4.14 22.66
N ALA A 1021 -32.40 -3.09 23.19
CA ALA A 1021 -32.61 -1.82 22.50
C ALA A 1021 -31.67 -0.70 22.97
N PHE A 1022 -30.84 -0.92 24.00
CA PHE A 1022 -30.02 0.11 24.63
C PHE A 1022 -30.86 1.29 25.18
N LEU A 1023 -30.18 2.28 25.74
CA LEU A 1023 -30.74 3.50 26.32
C LEU A 1023 -30.24 4.72 25.57
N GLY A 1024 -30.79 5.89 25.84
CA GLY A 1024 -30.54 7.11 25.09
C GLY A 1024 -29.78 8.18 25.89
N VAL A 1025 -29.92 9.44 25.44
CA VAL A 1025 -29.20 10.57 26.02
C VAL A 1025 -29.66 10.96 27.42
N CYS A 1026 -30.83 10.50 27.88
CA CYS A 1026 -31.25 10.69 29.28
C CYS A 1026 -30.27 10.00 30.22
N HIS A 1027 -29.98 8.71 29.96
CA HIS A 1027 -28.99 7.96 30.73
C HIS A 1027 -27.58 8.50 30.54
N SER A 1028 -27.18 8.84 29.31
CA SER A 1028 -25.86 9.45 29.05
C SER A 1028 -25.62 10.69 29.92
N MET A 1029 -26.61 11.59 30.01
CA MET A 1029 -26.52 12.80 30.85
C MET A 1029 -26.67 12.48 32.33
N ALA A 1030 -27.55 11.56 32.71
CA ALA A 1030 -27.78 11.18 34.11
C ALA A 1030 -26.55 10.52 34.76
N HIS A 1031 -25.77 9.72 34.02
CA HIS A 1031 -24.50 9.17 34.50
C HIS A 1031 -23.55 10.28 34.94
N LYS A 1032 -23.46 11.36 34.15
CA LYS A 1032 -22.53 12.46 34.43
C LYS A 1032 -23.07 13.38 35.51
N LEU A 1033 -24.38 13.65 35.52
CA LEU A 1033 -25.02 14.40 36.61
C LEU A 1033 -24.83 13.72 37.97
N GLY A 1034 -25.01 12.40 38.04
CA GLY A 1034 -24.78 11.63 39.25
C GLY A 1034 -23.30 11.58 39.67
N GLY A 1035 -22.39 11.44 38.70
CA GLY A 1035 -20.94 11.43 38.96
C GLY A 1035 -20.39 12.78 39.45
N SER A 1036 -20.81 13.89 38.83
CA SER A 1036 -20.28 15.23 39.16
C SER A 1036 -20.96 15.90 40.36
N HIS A 1037 -22.23 15.60 40.62
CA HIS A 1037 -23.04 16.32 41.63
C HIS A 1037 -23.73 15.41 42.65
N HIS A 1038 -23.39 14.12 42.69
CA HIS A 1038 -23.93 13.13 43.64
C HIS A 1038 -25.47 13.05 43.66
N VAL A 1039 -26.12 13.31 42.52
CA VAL A 1039 -27.56 13.12 42.35
C VAL A 1039 -27.85 11.62 42.18
N PRO A 1040 -28.75 11.01 42.99
CA PRO A 1040 -29.12 9.61 42.81
C PRO A 1040 -29.60 9.31 41.38
N HIS A 1041 -29.17 8.18 40.79
CA HIS A 1041 -29.35 7.89 39.36
C HIS A 1041 -30.80 8.02 38.86
N GLY A 1042 -31.75 7.33 39.51
CA GLY A 1042 -33.16 7.42 39.13
C GLY A 1042 -33.77 8.82 39.29
N LEU A 1043 -33.26 9.63 40.22
CA LEU A 1043 -33.64 11.05 40.34
C LEU A 1043 -33.05 11.88 39.20
N ALA A 1044 -31.78 11.65 38.82
CA ALA A 1044 -31.15 12.31 37.68
C ALA A 1044 -31.93 12.02 36.38
N ASN A 1045 -32.30 10.76 36.13
CA ASN A 1045 -33.15 10.35 35.02
C ASN A 1045 -34.52 11.07 35.04
N ALA A 1046 -35.19 11.11 36.20
CA ALA A 1046 -36.47 11.80 36.35
C ALA A 1046 -36.41 13.31 36.07
N LEU A 1047 -35.28 13.96 36.41
CA LEU A 1047 -35.08 15.39 36.18
C LEU A 1047 -34.84 15.72 34.69
N LEU A 1048 -34.32 14.77 33.92
CA LEU A 1048 -33.92 14.98 32.52
C LEU A 1048 -34.95 14.50 31.50
N ILE A 1049 -35.71 13.44 31.80
CA ILE A 1049 -36.48 12.70 30.78
C ILE A 1049 -37.46 13.57 29.99
N SER A 1050 -38.17 14.49 30.63
CA SER A 1050 -39.15 15.33 29.92
C SER A 1050 -38.49 16.32 28.94
N HIS A 1051 -37.28 16.80 29.26
CA HIS A 1051 -36.47 17.60 28.33
C HIS A 1051 -35.97 16.74 27.16
N VAL A 1052 -35.61 15.47 27.42
CA VAL A 1052 -35.19 14.51 26.41
C VAL A 1052 -36.33 14.11 25.48
N ILE A 1053 -37.54 13.84 25.99
CA ILE A 1053 -38.73 13.58 25.17
C ILE A 1053 -38.96 14.77 24.23
N ARG A 1054 -38.94 15.99 24.76
CA ARG A 1054 -39.10 17.20 23.96
C ARG A 1054 -38.02 17.34 22.89
N TYR A 1055 -36.77 17.05 23.21
CA TYR A 1055 -35.64 17.09 22.26
C TYR A 1055 -35.75 16.05 21.14
N ASN A 1056 -36.12 14.82 21.50
CA ASN A 1056 -36.18 13.68 20.60
C ASN A 1056 -37.46 13.66 19.75
N ALA A 1057 -38.53 14.36 20.13
CA ALA A 1057 -39.82 14.37 19.43
C ALA A 1057 -39.76 15.18 18.11
N THR A 1058 -39.05 14.65 17.12
CA THR A 1058 -38.95 15.22 15.77
C THR A 1058 -38.62 14.14 14.75
N ASP A 1059 -39.30 14.18 13.60
CA ASP A 1059 -38.95 13.33 12.44
C ASP A 1059 -37.95 14.02 11.50
N LYS A 1060 -37.46 15.20 11.89
CA LYS A 1060 -36.51 16.01 11.12
C LYS A 1060 -35.26 16.34 11.96
N PRO A 1061 -34.58 15.34 12.55
CA PRO A 1061 -33.39 15.59 13.33
C PRO A 1061 -32.30 16.20 12.43
N PHE A 1062 -31.60 17.23 12.94
CA PHE A 1062 -30.47 17.84 12.22
C PHE A 1062 -29.38 16.80 11.89
N LYS A 1063 -29.17 15.84 12.80
CA LYS A 1063 -28.25 14.72 12.62
C LYS A 1063 -28.94 13.41 12.98
N GLN A 1064 -28.88 12.43 12.08
CA GLN A 1064 -29.39 11.08 12.27
C GLN A 1064 -28.28 10.14 12.74
N THR A 1065 -28.66 9.12 13.48
CA THR A 1065 -27.75 8.07 13.95
C THR A 1065 -27.46 7.08 12.82
N CYS A 1066 -26.20 6.63 12.70
CA CYS A 1066 -25.74 5.74 11.63
C CYS A 1066 -25.92 4.26 11.97
N PHE A 1067 -27.16 3.81 12.16
CA PHE A 1067 -27.49 2.40 12.44
C PHE A 1067 -28.40 1.82 11.36
N PRO A 1068 -28.11 0.63 10.80
CA PRO A 1068 -28.82 0.14 9.61
C PRO A 1068 -30.30 -0.20 9.86
N GLN A 1069 -30.72 -0.46 11.10
CA GLN A 1069 -32.12 -0.67 11.48
C GLN A 1069 -32.92 0.63 11.64
N TYR A 1070 -32.23 1.78 11.71
CA TYR A 1070 -32.88 3.08 11.69
C TYR A 1070 -33.20 3.46 10.23
N ALA A 1071 -34.37 3.01 9.75
CA ALA A 1071 -34.80 3.24 8.38
C ALA A 1071 -35.12 4.71 8.11
N VAL A 1072 -35.89 5.32 9.01
CA VAL A 1072 -36.37 6.70 8.96
C VAL A 1072 -36.47 7.26 10.38
N PRO A 1073 -36.35 8.58 10.58
CA PRO A 1073 -36.74 9.22 11.83
C PRO A 1073 -38.24 9.09 12.08
N ASP A 1074 -38.59 8.49 13.21
CA ASP A 1074 -39.97 8.18 13.61
C ASP A 1074 -40.23 8.40 15.12
N SER A 1075 -39.34 9.12 15.81
CA SER A 1075 -39.44 9.28 17.27
C SER A 1075 -40.62 10.15 17.71
N LEU A 1076 -41.09 11.09 16.88
CA LEU A 1076 -42.30 11.86 17.18
C LEU A 1076 -43.53 10.93 17.23
N GLU A 1077 -43.69 10.08 16.21
CA GLU A 1077 -44.76 9.09 16.13
C GLU A 1077 -44.67 8.10 17.30
N ARG A 1078 -43.48 7.55 17.59
CA ARG A 1078 -43.30 6.60 18.69
C ARG A 1078 -43.65 7.18 20.06
N TYR A 1079 -43.31 8.44 20.36
CA TYR A 1079 -43.77 9.05 21.61
C TYR A 1079 -45.29 9.27 21.63
N ALA A 1080 -45.90 9.58 20.48
CA ALA A 1080 -47.36 9.70 20.38
C ALA A 1080 -48.06 8.34 20.60
N GLU A 1081 -47.49 7.24 20.13
CA GLU A 1081 -47.99 5.87 20.41
C GLU A 1081 -47.97 5.55 21.90
N VAL A 1082 -46.94 6.00 22.63
CA VAL A 1082 -46.90 5.85 24.09
C VAL A 1082 -48.06 6.63 24.74
N ALA A 1083 -48.36 7.84 24.26
CA ALA A 1083 -49.49 8.62 24.75
C ALA A 1083 -50.84 7.93 24.47
N ASP A 1084 -51.01 7.33 23.29
CA ASP A 1084 -52.20 6.55 22.93
C ASP A 1084 -52.35 5.31 23.81
N ALA A 1085 -51.24 4.61 24.07
CA ALA A 1085 -51.21 3.42 24.92
C ALA A 1085 -51.59 3.72 26.37
N LEU A 1086 -51.29 4.93 26.85
CA LEU A 1086 -51.69 5.46 28.15
C LEU A 1086 -53.06 6.16 28.13
N GLN A 1087 -53.73 6.23 26.98
CA GLN A 1087 -55.04 6.84 26.79
C GLN A 1087 -55.10 8.33 27.17
N LEU A 1088 -54.01 9.07 26.89
CA LEU A 1088 -53.90 10.49 27.25
C LEU A 1088 -54.68 11.43 26.30
N GLY A 1089 -55.09 10.94 25.13
CA GLY A 1089 -55.74 11.73 24.07
C GLY A 1089 -54.78 12.66 23.32
N GLY A 1090 -55.32 13.59 22.52
CA GLY A 1090 -54.55 14.50 21.65
C GLY A 1090 -55.01 14.40 20.19
N LYS A 1091 -54.98 15.51 19.44
CA LYS A 1091 -55.47 15.57 18.05
C LYS A 1091 -54.37 15.40 17.02
N THR A 1092 -53.19 15.93 17.29
CA THR A 1092 -51.97 15.77 16.47
C THR A 1092 -50.93 14.93 17.19
N LEU A 1093 -49.86 14.51 16.48
CA LEU A 1093 -48.74 13.80 17.11
C LEU A 1093 -48.06 14.70 18.16
N GLU A 1094 -47.88 15.99 17.86
CA GLU A 1094 -47.29 16.96 18.77
C GLU A 1094 -48.14 17.14 20.03
N ASP A 1095 -49.46 17.26 19.90
CA ASP A 1095 -50.39 17.35 21.03
C ASP A 1095 -50.27 16.11 21.94
N LYS A 1096 -50.17 14.93 21.33
CA LYS A 1096 -50.03 13.66 22.06
C LYS A 1096 -48.71 13.61 22.85
N VAL A 1097 -47.60 14.03 22.24
CA VAL A 1097 -46.30 14.09 22.93
C VAL A 1097 -46.30 15.15 24.04
N ILE A 1098 -46.93 16.31 23.84
CA ILE A 1098 -47.09 17.32 24.91
C ILE A 1098 -47.86 16.71 26.09
N ARG A 1099 -48.97 16.00 25.82
CA ARG A 1099 -49.75 15.30 26.85
C ARG A 1099 -48.95 14.20 27.55
N LEU A 1100 -48.06 13.51 26.83
CA LEU A 1100 -47.12 12.56 27.44
C LEU A 1100 -46.17 13.27 28.42
N ILE A 1101 -45.59 14.40 28.02
CA ILE A 1101 -44.73 15.21 28.90
C ILE A 1101 -45.52 15.67 30.15
N GLU A 1102 -46.75 16.15 29.97
CA GLU A 1102 -47.64 16.54 31.07
C GLU A 1102 -47.94 15.36 32.02
N ALA A 1103 -48.19 14.17 31.48
CA ALA A 1103 -48.44 12.97 32.27
C ALA A 1103 -47.19 12.53 33.06
N VAL A 1104 -45.99 12.59 32.46
CA VAL A 1104 -44.72 12.28 33.13
C VAL A 1104 -44.44 13.27 34.26
N GLU A 1105 -44.62 14.57 34.02
CA GLU A 1105 -44.46 15.59 35.09
C GLU A 1105 -45.54 15.48 36.16
N GLY A 1106 -46.78 15.15 35.80
CA GLY A 1106 -47.87 14.89 36.74
C GLY A 1106 -47.58 13.69 37.63
N LEU A 1107 -47.00 12.62 37.07
CA LEU A 1107 -46.53 11.46 37.83
C LEU A 1107 -45.39 11.85 38.77
N LYS A 1108 -44.38 12.58 38.30
CA LYS A 1108 -43.27 13.10 39.12
C LYS A 1108 -43.77 13.93 40.30
N ALA A 1109 -44.75 14.82 40.08
CA ALA A 1109 -45.34 15.64 41.14
C ALA A 1109 -46.07 14.79 42.20
N GLN A 1110 -46.80 13.73 41.80
CA GLN A 1110 -47.43 12.80 42.75
C GLN A 1110 -46.43 12.01 43.61
N LEU A 1111 -45.19 11.92 43.15
CA LEU A 1111 -44.09 11.20 43.80
C LEU A 1111 -43.12 12.14 44.53
N ASP A 1112 -43.52 13.41 44.74
CA ASP A 1112 -42.73 14.44 45.41
C ASP A 1112 -41.34 14.70 44.78
N VAL A 1113 -41.21 14.50 43.47
CA VAL A 1113 -39.96 14.79 42.73
C VAL A 1113 -39.87 16.29 42.42
N PRO A 1114 -38.77 16.96 42.77
CA PRO A 1114 -38.56 18.36 42.42
C PRO A 1114 -38.60 18.57 40.90
N PRO A 1115 -39.16 19.70 40.41
CA PRO A 1115 -39.32 19.93 38.98
C PRO A 1115 -38.03 20.32 38.25
N THR A 1116 -36.95 20.66 38.97
CA THR A 1116 -35.66 21.09 38.39
C THR A 1116 -34.47 20.56 39.17
N ILE A 1117 -33.32 20.46 38.51
CA ILE A 1117 -32.05 20.05 39.16
C ILE A 1117 -31.64 21.09 40.21
N ARG A 1118 -31.87 22.38 39.96
CA ARG A 1118 -31.64 23.45 40.94
C ARG A 1118 -32.43 23.24 42.23
N GLY A 1119 -33.67 22.74 42.15
CA GLY A 1119 -34.50 22.41 43.32
C GLY A 1119 -33.95 21.27 44.17
N VAL A 1120 -33.04 20.46 43.63
CA VAL A 1120 -32.33 19.40 44.35
C VAL A 1120 -31.02 19.93 44.94
N LEU A 1121 -30.18 20.57 44.11
CA LEU A 1121 -28.81 20.95 44.47
C LEU A 1121 -28.68 22.29 45.18
N ASN A 1122 -29.60 23.23 44.96
CA ASN A 1122 -29.49 24.62 45.44
C ASN A 1122 -30.80 25.11 46.08
N LYS A 1123 -31.26 24.42 47.13
CA LYS A 1123 -32.51 24.75 47.84
C LYS A 1123 -32.51 26.15 48.48
N ALA A 1124 -31.34 26.68 48.81
CA ALA A 1124 -31.18 28.01 49.40
C ALA A 1124 -31.13 29.16 48.38
N GLY A 1125 -31.04 28.85 47.08
CA GLY A 1125 -31.07 29.84 46.00
C GLY A 1125 -29.81 30.70 45.87
N SER A 1126 -28.63 30.15 46.16
CA SER A 1126 -27.35 30.87 46.04
C SER A 1126 -26.90 31.04 44.58
N SER A 1127 -26.53 32.26 44.19
CA SER A 1127 -25.96 32.55 42.86
C SER A 1127 -24.62 31.84 42.62
N GLU A 1128 -23.84 31.61 43.66
CA GLU A 1128 -22.55 30.91 43.59
C GLU A 1128 -22.74 29.43 43.23
N ALA A 1129 -23.74 28.78 43.83
CA ALA A 1129 -24.08 27.39 43.51
C ALA A 1129 -24.63 27.23 42.08
N ASP A 1130 -25.37 28.23 41.58
CA ASP A 1130 -25.81 28.27 40.18
C ASP A 1130 -24.63 28.39 39.22
N ALA A 1131 -23.67 29.28 39.50
CA ALA A 1131 -22.45 29.41 38.70
C ALA A 1131 -21.59 28.14 38.73
N ALA A 1132 -21.46 27.49 39.90
CA ALA A 1132 -20.71 26.25 40.06
C ALA A 1132 -21.29 25.10 39.22
N TYR A 1133 -22.61 24.92 39.21
CA TYR A 1133 -23.25 23.92 38.36
C TYR A 1133 -23.04 24.23 36.87
N LEU A 1134 -23.33 25.46 36.44
CA LEU A 1134 -23.22 25.87 35.04
C LEU A 1134 -21.80 25.75 34.49
N ALA A 1135 -20.77 25.89 35.33
CA ALA A 1135 -19.38 25.69 34.94
C ALA A 1135 -19.06 24.23 34.55
N THR A 1136 -19.82 23.25 35.07
CA THR A 1136 -19.61 21.81 34.81
C THR A 1136 -20.35 21.28 33.58
N THR A 1137 -21.33 22.02 33.04
CA THR A 1137 -22.25 21.50 32.01
C THR A 1137 -21.58 21.17 30.68
N LEU A 1138 -20.52 21.89 30.31
CA LEU A 1138 -19.78 21.61 29.08
C LEU A 1138 -19.03 20.28 29.18
N GLU A 1139 -18.35 20.04 30.30
CA GLU A 1139 -17.61 18.79 30.53
C GLU A 1139 -18.58 17.62 30.63
N MET A 1140 -19.68 17.76 31.39
CA MET A 1140 -20.73 16.74 31.45
C MET A 1140 -21.31 16.45 30.06
N ALA A 1141 -21.46 17.46 29.19
CA ALA A 1141 -21.95 17.26 27.82
C ALA A 1141 -20.95 16.51 26.93
N TYR A 1142 -19.64 16.76 27.06
CA TYR A 1142 -18.61 15.99 26.35
C TYR A 1142 -18.59 14.53 26.82
N GLN A 1143 -18.60 14.32 28.14
CA GLN A 1143 -18.61 12.97 28.69
C GLN A 1143 -19.90 12.22 28.37
N ALA A 1144 -21.05 12.90 28.37
CA ALA A 1144 -22.32 12.30 27.95
C ALA A 1144 -22.30 11.96 26.46
N PHE A 1145 -21.70 12.81 25.61
CA PHE A 1145 -21.52 12.49 24.20
C PHE A 1145 -20.67 11.23 23.98
N ASP A 1146 -19.65 11.02 24.80
CA ASP A 1146 -18.77 9.84 24.80
C ASP A 1146 -19.36 8.61 25.54
N ASP A 1147 -20.58 8.73 26.06
CA ASP A 1147 -21.24 7.63 26.77
C ASP A 1147 -21.81 6.58 25.78
N GLN A 1148 -21.75 5.30 26.17
CA GLN A 1148 -22.16 4.18 25.32
C GLN A 1148 -23.66 4.21 24.97
N CYS A 1149 -24.50 4.87 25.78
CA CYS A 1149 -25.93 5.05 25.51
C CYS A 1149 -26.19 6.04 24.36
N THR A 1150 -25.30 7.02 24.12
CA THR A 1150 -25.54 8.10 23.15
C THR A 1150 -25.75 7.59 21.73
N GLY A 1151 -25.03 6.54 21.34
CA GLY A 1151 -25.13 5.93 20.02
C GLY A 1151 -26.48 5.30 19.69
N ALA A 1152 -27.36 5.06 20.68
CA ALA A 1152 -28.67 4.45 20.48
C ALA A 1152 -29.82 5.48 20.44
N ASN A 1153 -29.55 6.76 20.68
CA ASN A 1153 -30.59 7.80 20.73
C ASN A 1153 -31.19 8.08 19.32
N PRO A 1154 -32.52 8.26 19.17
CA PRO A 1154 -33.16 8.48 17.86
C PRO A 1154 -32.70 9.75 17.15
N ARG A 1155 -32.36 10.78 17.92
CA ARG A 1155 -31.76 12.02 17.42
C ARG A 1155 -30.30 12.06 17.84
N TYR A 1156 -29.37 11.91 16.91
CA TYR A 1156 -27.96 11.91 17.28
C TYR A 1156 -27.58 13.29 17.84
N PRO A 1157 -27.16 13.40 19.11
CA PRO A 1157 -27.02 14.69 19.74
C PRO A 1157 -25.78 15.44 19.25
N LEU A 1158 -25.83 16.76 19.32
CA LEU A 1158 -24.65 17.60 19.33
C LEU A 1158 -24.26 17.90 20.79
N VAL A 1159 -22.97 18.09 21.09
CA VAL A 1159 -22.52 18.46 22.45
C VAL A 1159 -23.24 19.71 22.95
N LYS A 1160 -23.46 20.69 22.07
CA LYS A 1160 -24.24 21.90 22.40
C LYS A 1160 -25.69 21.60 22.80
N ASP A 1161 -26.30 20.56 22.22
CA ASP A 1161 -27.69 20.18 22.52
C ASP A 1161 -27.76 19.52 23.91
N LEU A 1162 -26.81 18.62 24.22
CA LEU A 1162 -26.69 17.99 25.54
C LEU A 1162 -26.46 19.04 26.63
N ARG A 1163 -25.53 19.98 26.40
CA ARG A 1163 -25.28 21.11 27.30
C ARG A 1163 -26.54 21.94 27.52
N GLN A 1164 -27.26 22.28 26.44
CA GLN A 1164 -28.48 23.08 26.54
C GLN A 1164 -29.57 22.35 27.34
N MET A 1165 -29.73 21.04 27.17
CA MET A 1165 -30.69 20.25 27.96
C MET A 1165 -30.32 20.22 29.45
N LEU A 1166 -29.03 20.06 29.79
CA LEU A 1166 -28.53 20.12 31.17
C LEU A 1166 -28.78 21.48 31.83
N GLU A 1167 -28.59 22.57 31.08
CA GLU A 1167 -28.85 23.94 31.56
C GLU A 1167 -30.36 24.20 31.71
N ASP A 1168 -31.18 23.74 30.75
CA ASP A 1168 -32.63 23.89 30.80
C ASP A 1168 -33.24 23.13 31.98
N ALA A 1169 -32.87 21.86 32.18
CA ALA A 1169 -33.34 21.03 33.28
C ALA A 1169 -32.89 21.56 34.66
N TYR A 1170 -31.80 22.33 34.70
CA TYR A 1170 -31.36 23.01 35.91
C TYR A 1170 -32.19 24.26 36.21
N LEU A 1171 -32.37 25.14 35.22
CA LEU A 1171 -32.89 26.48 35.45
C LEU A 1171 -34.42 26.54 35.56
N ARG A 1172 -35.16 25.70 34.81
CA ARG A 1172 -36.60 25.86 34.63
C ARG A 1172 -37.34 24.52 34.54
N PRO A 1173 -38.56 24.43 35.08
CA PRO A 1173 -39.45 23.31 34.79
C PRO A 1173 -39.72 23.20 33.29
N VAL A 1174 -39.96 21.98 32.80
CA VAL A 1174 -40.31 21.74 31.39
C VAL A 1174 -41.70 22.30 31.03
N LEU A 1175 -42.63 22.35 31.99
CA LEU A 1175 -43.99 22.85 31.82
C LEU A 1175 -44.10 24.36 32.10
N PRO A 1176 -44.96 25.10 31.37
CA PRO A 1176 -45.81 24.63 30.25
C PRO A 1176 -45.00 24.43 28.95
N VAL A 1177 -45.34 23.41 28.15
CA VAL A 1177 -44.74 23.17 26.82
C VAL A 1177 -45.60 23.81 25.74
N ALA A 1178 -45.18 24.96 25.21
CA ALA A 1178 -45.89 25.65 24.13
C ALA A 1178 -45.59 25.10 22.73
N SER A 1179 -44.42 24.45 22.55
CA SER A 1179 -43.98 23.83 21.29
C SER A 1179 -42.89 22.79 21.55
N LEU A 1180 -42.87 21.74 20.70
CA LEU A 1180 -41.81 20.72 20.69
C LEU A 1180 -40.55 21.19 19.94
N GLU A 1181 -40.57 22.36 19.28
CA GLU A 1181 -39.37 22.91 18.67
C GLU A 1181 -38.27 23.14 19.72
N PHE A 1182 -37.15 22.47 19.51
CA PHE A 1182 -35.94 22.60 20.32
C PHE A 1182 -35.05 23.69 19.72
N ALA A 1183 -35.22 24.92 20.17
CA ALA A 1183 -34.48 26.08 19.66
C ALA A 1183 -33.02 26.08 20.14
N SER A 1184 -32.06 26.23 19.21
CA SER A 1184 -30.68 26.58 19.57
C SER A 1184 -30.63 28.03 20.09
N PRO A 1185 -29.69 28.39 20.99
CA PRO A 1185 -29.65 29.68 21.67
C PRO A 1185 -29.19 30.86 20.78
N GLN A 1186 -29.85 31.07 19.64
CA GLN A 1186 -29.83 32.34 18.92
C GLN A 1186 -31.17 33.08 18.93
N GLN A 1187 -32.26 32.49 19.44
CA GLN A 1187 -33.58 33.12 19.37
C GLN A 1187 -34.32 33.38 20.68
N SER A 1188 -33.83 32.96 21.85
CA SER A 1188 -34.52 33.30 23.11
C SER A 1188 -33.60 33.79 24.22
N CYS A 1189 -33.63 35.11 24.42
CA CYS A 1189 -33.64 35.76 25.74
C CYS A 1189 -32.39 35.74 26.64
N LEU A 1190 -31.20 36.10 26.12
CA LEU A 1190 -30.13 36.70 26.97
C LEU A 1190 -30.03 38.23 26.84
N LYS A 1191 -30.66 38.85 25.83
CA LYS A 1191 -30.63 40.31 25.62
C LYS A 1191 -31.53 41.11 26.59
N SER A 1192 -32.45 40.48 27.33
CA SER A 1192 -33.42 41.18 28.17
C SER A 1192 -32.98 41.38 29.62
N ARG A 1193 -32.14 40.51 30.19
CA ARG A 1193 -31.65 40.66 31.57
C ARG A 1193 -30.40 41.52 31.70
N LEU A 1194 -29.46 41.44 30.76
CA LEU A 1194 -28.23 42.26 30.79
C LEU A 1194 -28.45 43.73 30.37
N ARG A 1195 -29.63 44.10 29.86
CA ARG A 1195 -29.97 45.50 29.52
C ARG A 1195 -30.56 46.29 30.69
N GLN A 1196 -30.99 45.65 31.78
CA GLN A 1196 -31.53 46.37 32.94
C GLN A 1196 -30.45 46.79 33.95
N GLU A 1197 -29.28 46.15 33.95
CA GLU A 1197 -28.17 46.52 34.83
C GLU A 1197 -27.17 47.49 34.19
N ALA A 1198 -27.25 47.73 32.87
CA ALA A 1198 -26.38 48.65 32.14
C ALA A 1198 -26.99 50.04 31.87
N ALA A 1199 -28.21 50.30 32.35
CA ALA A 1199 -28.89 51.59 32.17
C ALA A 1199 -28.58 52.63 33.28
N SER A 1200 -27.51 52.42 34.05
CA SER A 1200 -27.05 53.34 35.09
C SER A 1200 -25.57 53.71 34.94
N SER A 1201 -25.11 54.10 33.74
CA SER A 1201 -23.88 54.90 33.61
C SER A 1201 -23.74 55.51 32.21
N GLN A 1202 -23.90 56.83 32.17
CA GLN A 1202 -23.24 57.81 31.30
C GLN A 1202 -23.38 57.70 29.77
N CYS A 1203 -24.14 58.66 29.24
CA CYS A 1203 -23.97 59.26 27.92
C CYS A 1203 -22.56 59.87 27.80
N ASP A 1204 -21.90 59.69 26.64
CA ASP A 1204 -21.35 60.78 25.83
C ASP A 1204 -20.76 60.26 24.51
N GLY A 1205 -21.04 60.98 23.42
CA GLY A 1205 -20.06 61.16 22.35
C GLY A 1205 -20.11 60.26 21.11
N LEU A 1206 -20.66 60.84 20.03
CA LEU A 1206 -20.19 60.77 18.63
C LEU A 1206 -20.47 59.49 17.81
N GLY A 1207 -21.33 59.66 16.80
CA GLY A 1207 -21.63 58.67 15.78
C GLY A 1207 -20.71 58.73 14.56
N CYS A 1208 -20.80 57.68 13.75
CA CYS A 1208 -20.84 57.71 12.28
C CYS A 1208 -21.16 56.29 11.75
N CYS A 1209 -22.11 56.22 10.82
CA CYS A 1209 -22.51 55.07 9.97
C CYS A 1209 -21.39 54.73 8.94
N PRO A 1210 -21.46 53.71 8.03
CA PRO A 1210 -22.65 52.96 7.56
C PRO A 1210 -22.51 51.44 7.23
N ALA A 1211 -23.68 50.79 7.16
CA ALA A 1211 -24.19 49.79 6.19
C ALA A 1211 -23.32 48.63 5.63
N ALA A 1212 -23.78 47.39 5.92
CA ALA A 1212 -24.16 46.27 5.02
C ALA A 1212 -23.13 45.68 3.99
N PRO A 1213 -23.15 44.37 3.65
CA PRO A 1213 -24.38 43.63 3.33
C PRO A 1213 -24.50 42.17 3.80
N LYS A 1214 -25.77 41.74 3.69
CA LYS A 1214 -26.37 40.41 3.84
C LYS A 1214 -25.54 39.26 3.23
N ALA A 1215 -25.40 38.20 4.01
CA ALA A 1215 -25.60 36.79 3.62
C ALA A 1215 -26.21 36.06 4.82
#